data_AF-A0A372F772-F1
#
_entry.id   AF-A0A372F772-F1
#
_cell.length_a   1.000
_cell.length_b   1.000
_cell.length_c   1.000
_cell.angle_alpha   90.00
_cell.angle_beta   90.00
_cell.angle_gamma   90.00
#
_symmetry.space_group_name_H-M   'P 1'
#
loop_
_entity.id
_entity.type
_entity.pdbx_description
1 polymer ?
#
loop_
_entity_poly.entity_id
_entity_poly.type
_entity_poly.pdbx_seq_one_letter_code
_entity_poly.pdbx_strand_id
1 'polypeptide(L)'
;MNYLPSEIKTVSAEGVRNLQIETITGNIELLGNEENEIRIEIYASKRLFINFFRKESVTSADAGYELVNITQQGDHLRIAARNNGFWKWDWLSFFQVSFRVFIPKNINALVTTTVGDIALNNLIGKQTLRTAIGDIKIANSVGEIQGKASAGSIKVGNCDIKADLSTSGGNVLIQNSKGEINSNTSGGNFKLENFSGKLYTKTSGGNIRAANISGEFKTFTFGGNIRLENMKGNIGASTKGGNINIQASAINEYLWLETSGGNIKAQLPLSQGLQIEADGSIVRAPHLPNFQGNKRSGFILGSINGGGASVKLKSFGGNVRIYAPKAELFPDVEDELKKKQYTWVDRINLEKAPDVTSKTSGYDIPTPVSELPRPHYRERNNSFRTSFKNAINRLNPQFVFYTFLFALFLIYGLNSILYFSLELLNPTSLEAEQNKAVFLANLTTGFACFISLIIFILFIERFLTKNWSKYTILIVFTYFTLMLARLFQKALYLVENDGGKYWAHYWRIMSIKYTETGIANHSTLYLLIPMVAVCVIFYNWQRSKDLDRKISEQEYQLLNLEKLKTKAQLNALEARINPHFLYNSLNSITGLIHDNPDKAEEMTIQLSKLFRATTGRSDQSFHSIAEELDIVKSYLSIEQMRFGDRLKYSVQLEPGLENIKIPRFLLQPIVENAIKHGISKITEHGIIDVKISKEKDLIAFQIHDNGPAFKEDLSGGYGLRSISDKLQLIYGNDANLQIENNDYKSIIIKVPVETLDKMSI
;
A
#
# COMPACT_ATOMS: atom_id res chain seq x y z
N MET A 1 4.60 -20.03 25.97
CA MET A 1 6.07 -20.09 26.16
C MET A 1 6.45 -21.51 26.54
N ASN A 2 7.51 -22.10 25.95
CA ASN A 2 7.84 -23.53 26.06
C ASN A 2 9.10 -23.84 26.91
N TYR A 3 9.56 -22.88 27.69
CA TYR A 3 10.75 -23.02 28.55
C TYR A 3 10.38 -22.71 30.00
N LEU A 4 11.26 -23.02 30.95
CA LEU A 4 11.12 -22.59 32.34
C LEU A 4 11.37 -21.07 32.46
N PRO A 5 10.69 -20.38 33.39
CA PRO A 5 10.94 -18.95 33.62
C PRO A 5 12.35 -18.72 34.13
N SER A 6 13.00 -17.65 33.67
CA SER A 6 14.30 -17.21 34.15
C SER A 6 14.21 -16.71 35.60
N GLU A 7 13.08 -16.10 35.95
CA GLU A 7 12.83 -15.52 37.27
C GLU A 7 11.32 -15.50 37.52
N ILE A 8 10.91 -15.68 38.79
CA ILE A 8 9.53 -15.56 39.23
C ILE A 8 9.49 -14.53 40.36
N LYS A 9 8.65 -13.50 40.20
CA LYS A 9 8.39 -12.50 41.23
C LYS A 9 6.92 -12.54 41.64
N THR A 10 6.62 -12.31 42.91
CA THR A 10 5.26 -12.23 43.44
C THR A 10 5.02 -10.87 44.10
N VAL A 11 3.83 -10.33 43.92
CA VAL A 11 3.38 -9.04 44.50
C VAL A 11 1.98 -9.23 45.07
N SER A 12 1.68 -8.63 46.22
CA SER A 12 0.32 -8.64 46.76
C SER A 12 -0.65 -7.95 45.79
N ALA A 13 -1.79 -8.58 45.54
CA ALA A 13 -2.84 -7.98 44.71
C ALA A 13 -3.67 -6.92 45.46
N GLU A 14 -3.49 -6.81 46.78
CA GLU A 14 -4.32 -5.96 47.62
C GLU A 14 -4.18 -4.47 47.25
N GLY A 15 -5.31 -3.83 46.94
CA GLY A 15 -5.38 -2.44 46.51
C GLY A 15 -5.05 -2.18 45.04
N VAL A 16 -4.53 -3.16 44.29
CA VAL A 16 -4.17 -2.98 42.86
C VAL A 16 -5.43 -3.05 41.98
N ARG A 17 -5.67 -1.99 41.20
CA ARG A 17 -6.79 -1.92 40.24
C ARG A 17 -6.33 -1.73 38.80
N ASN A 18 -5.14 -1.15 38.61
CA ASN A 18 -4.61 -0.79 37.31
C ASN A 18 -3.21 -1.39 37.15
N LEU A 19 -3.02 -2.17 36.09
CA LEU A 19 -1.76 -2.82 35.75
C LEU A 19 -1.20 -2.23 34.44
N GLN A 20 0.07 -1.87 34.44
CA GLN A 20 0.79 -1.43 33.24
C GLN A 20 1.97 -2.36 32.98
N ILE A 21 2.00 -3.01 31.82
CA ILE A 21 3.11 -3.89 31.41
C ILE A 21 3.72 -3.39 30.11
N GLU A 22 5.04 -3.21 30.11
CA GLU A 22 5.78 -2.69 28.97
C GLU A 22 7.03 -3.54 28.67
N THR A 23 7.18 -3.94 27.41
CA THR A 23 8.42 -4.53 26.89
C THR A 23 8.75 -3.96 25.51
N ILE A 24 10.02 -3.97 25.12
CA ILE A 24 10.43 -3.59 23.76
C ILE A 24 10.40 -4.82 22.85
N THR A 25 10.93 -5.94 23.33
CA THR A 25 11.06 -7.19 22.60
C THR A 25 10.64 -8.36 23.50
N GLY A 26 9.57 -9.06 23.12
CA GLY A 26 9.07 -10.21 23.85
C GLY A 26 7.55 -10.30 23.87
N ASN A 27 7.07 -11.50 24.18
CA ASN A 27 5.64 -11.79 24.25
C ASN A 27 5.12 -11.45 25.65
N ILE A 28 3.89 -10.99 25.74
CA ILE A 28 3.21 -10.73 27.01
C ILE A 28 1.96 -11.60 27.07
N GLU A 29 1.86 -12.44 28.10
CA GLU A 29 0.70 -13.29 28.37
C GLU A 29 0.09 -12.90 29.72
N LEU A 30 -1.15 -12.42 29.70
CA LEU A 30 -1.94 -12.08 30.88
C LEU A 30 -3.00 -13.15 31.14
N LEU A 31 -3.00 -13.71 32.34
CA LEU A 31 -3.90 -14.78 32.76
C LEU A 31 -4.66 -14.38 34.02
N GLY A 32 -5.98 -14.31 33.92
CA GLY A 32 -6.85 -14.11 35.06
C GLY A 32 -6.97 -15.35 35.93
N ASN A 33 -6.68 -15.25 37.23
CA ASN A 33 -6.90 -16.27 38.25
C ASN A 33 -7.72 -15.72 39.43
N GLU A 34 -8.06 -16.58 40.39
CA GLU A 34 -8.80 -16.21 41.61
C GLU A 34 -7.89 -16.02 42.83
N GLU A 35 -6.57 -16.05 42.61
CA GLU A 35 -5.58 -15.87 43.67
C GLU A 35 -5.47 -14.38 44.02
N ASN A 36 -5.25 -14.07 45.30
CA ASN A 36 -5.05 -12.70 45.77
C ASN A 36 -3.57 -12.26 45.68
N GLU A 37 -2.83 -12.85 44.74
CA GLU A 37 -1.42 -12.57 44.48
C GLU A 37 -1.18 -12.40 42.98
N ILE A 38 -0.34 -11.44 42.63
CA ILE A 38 0.12 -11.22 41.26
C ILE A 38 1.44 -11.96 41.08
N ARG A 39 1.43 -13.04 40.29
CA ARG A 39 2.61 -13.83 39.96
C ARG A 39 3.15 -13.44 38.59
N ILE A 40 4.41 -13.02 38.56
CA ILE A 40 5.10 -12.52 37.36
C ILE A 40 6.21 -13.52 36.99
N GLU A 41 5.99 -14.30 35.94
CA GLU A 41 7.02 -15.15 35.33
C GLU A 41 7.75 -14.37 34.24
N ILE A 42 9.08 -14.24 34.41
CA ILE A 42 9.95 -13.48 33.51
C ILE A 42 10.77 -14.46 32.69
N TYR A 43 10.76 -14.29 31.37
CA TYR A 43 11.51 -15.10 30.41
C TYR A 43 12.49 -14.21 29.68
N ALA A 44 13.76 -14.25 30.09
CA ALA A 44 14.82 -13.45 29.50
C ALA A 44 15.78 -14.31 28.68
N SER A 45 16.13 -13.83 27.48
CA SER A 45 17.17 -14.44 26.66
C SER A 45 18.07 -13.37 26.05
N LYS A 46 19.36 -13.67 25.93
CA LYS A 46 20.35 -12.79 25.31
C LYS A 46 20.70 -13.32 23.93
N ARG A 47 20.75 -12.42 22.95
CA ARG A 47 21.25 -12.70 21.61
C ARG A 47 22.58 -11.98 21.41
N LEU A 48 23.66 -12.74 21.25
CA LEU A 48 24.99 -12.24 20.92
C LEU A 48 25.14 -12.15 19.39
N PHE A 49 25.62 -11.01 18.88
CA PHE A 49 25.86 -10.77 17.46
C PHE A 49 26.71 -11.86 16.76
N ILE A 50 27.60 -12.53 17.50
CA ILE A 50 28.56 -13.53 16.99
C ILE A 50 27.92 -14.92 16.81
N ASN A 51 26.85 -15.25 17.54
CA ASN A 51 26.24 -16.59 17.58
C ASN A 51 24.81 -16.59 17.02
N PHE A 52 24.67 -16.27 15.73
CA PHE A 52 23.39 -16.10 15.02
C PHE A 52 22.36 -17.25 15.20
N PHE A 53 22.79 -18.44 15.65
CA PHE A 53 21.97 -19.65 15.78
C PHE A 53 21.76 -20.19 17.21
N ARG A 54 22.36 -19.61 18.27
CA ARG A 54 22.20 -20.10 19.65
C ARG A 54 21.47 -19.08 20.54
N LYS A 55 20.36 -19.52 21.14
CA LYS A 55 19.59 -18.76 22.14
C LYS A 55 20.03 -19.23 23.51
N GLU A 56 20.59 -18.33 24.32
CA GLU A 56 20.94 -18.62 25.71
C GLU A 56 19.91 -17.95 26.63
N SER A 57 19.36 -18.74 27.56
CA SER A 57 18.54 -18.24 28.66
C SER A 57 19.44 -17.46 29.60
N VAL A 58 18.97 -16.29 30.04
CA VAL A 58 19.73 -15.42 30.94
C VAL A 58 18.92 -15.18 32.19
N THR A 59 19.58 -15.26 33.34
CA THR A 59 19.03 -14.86 34.65
C THR A 59 19.51 -13.45 35.03
N SER A 60 18.85 -12.82 36.00
CA SER A 60 19.28 -11.52 36.55
C SER A 60 20.69 -11.59 37.16
N ALA A 61 21.10 -12.74 37.67
CA ALA A 61 22.47 -13.00 38.14
C ALA A 61 23.50 -12.97 37.00
N ASP A 62 23.16 -13.51 35.82
CA ASP A 62 24.03 -13.51 34.63
C ASP A 62 24.12 -12.13 33.95
N ALA A 63 23.08 -11.29 34.10
CA ALA A 63 23.03 -9.96 33.53
C ALA A 63 23.80 -8.91 34.36
N GLY A 64 23.99 -9.14 35.67
CA GLY A 64 24.64 -8.20 36.58
C GLY A 64 23.79 -6.97 36.95
N TYR A 65 22.51 -6.96 36.60
CA TYR A 65 21.53 -5.92 36.95
C TYR A 65 20.09 -6.47 36.88
N GLU A 66 19.13 -5.82 37.55
CA GLU A 66 17.71 -6.18 37.45
C GLU A 66 17.16 -5.93 36.04
N LEU A 67 16.67 -7.01 35.40
CA LEU A 67 16.11 -7.01 34.03
C LEU A 67 14.73 -6.34 33.94
N VAL A 68 14.02 -6.24 35.07
CA VAL A 68 12.64 -5.77 35.14
C VAL A 68 12.48 -4.83 36.33
N ASN A 69 11.91 -3.66 36.08
CA ASN A 69 11.51 -2.71 37.12
C ASN A 69 10.05 -2.94 37.47
N ILE A 70 9.77 -3.21 38.75
CA ILE A 70 8.42 -3.36 39.28
C ILE A 70 8.19 -2.25 40.30
N THR A 71 7.19 -1.40 40.05
CA THR A 71 6.84 -0.28 40.94
C THR A 71 5.35 -0.27 41.22
N GLN A 72 4.97 -0.20 42.48
CA GLN A 72 3.59 -0.05 42.92
C GLN A 72 3.40 1.33 43.56
N GLN A 73 2.45 2.11 43.04
CA GLN A 73 2.05 3.40 43.60
C GLN A 73 0.53 3.42 43.75
N GLY A 74 0.05 3.34 45.00
CA GLY A 74 -1.38 3.27 45.28
C GLY A 74 -2.02 2.05 44.60
N ASP A 75 -3.00 2.30 43.74
CA ASP A 75 -3.74 1.27 42.98
C ASP A 75 -3.11 0.91 41.63
N HIS A 76 -1.98 1.52 41.27
CA HIS A 76 -1.24 1.29 40.04
C HIS A 76 -0.01 0.41 40.25
N LEU A 77 0.04 -0.73 39.54
CA LEU A 77 1.21 -1.59 39.43
C LEU A 77 1.83 -1.46 38.03
N ARG A 78 3.12 -1.12 37.96
CA ARG A 78 3.86 -1.04 36.69
C ARG A 78 4.97 -2.08 36.66
N ILE A 79 5.01 -2.85 35.57
CA ILE A 79 6.02 -3.86 35.26
C ILE A 79 6.66 -3.44 33.93
N ALA A 80 7.92 -3.03 33.95
CA ALA A 80 8.62 -2.59 32.75
C ALA A 80 9.94 -3.36 32.58
N ALA A 81 10.15 -3.95 31.40
CA ALA A 81 11.46 -4.46 31.03
C ALA A 81 12.46 -3.29 30.94
N ARG A 82 13.62 -3.41 31.59
CA ARG A 82 14.61 -2.35 31.61
C ARG A 82 15.27 -2.24 30.23
N ASN A 83 15.22 -1.05 29.63
CA ASN A 83 15.98 -0.78 28.42
C ASN A 83 17.45 -0.55 28.80
N ASN A 84 18.38 -1.20 28.10
CA ASN A 84 19.80 -0.93 28.30
C ASN A 84 20.05 0.55 27.94
N GLY A 85 20.44 1.35 28.93
CA GLY A 85 20.88 2.71 28.70
C GLY A 85 22.05 2.71 27.71
N PHE A 86 22.06 3.68 26.79
CA PHE A 86 23.03 3.89 25.70
C PHE A 86 24.52 4.02 26.12
N TRP A 87 24.89 3.71 27.37
CA TRP A 87 26.12 4.15 28.03
C TRP A 87 27.08 3.03 28.46
N LYS A 88 27.06 1.88 27.77
CA LYS A 88 28.18 0.91 27.76
C LYS A 88 28.26 0.27 26.38
N TRP A 89 29.42 -0.32 26.04
CA TRP A 89 29.76 -1.00 24.78
C TRP A 89 28.87 -2.22 24.40
N ASP A 90 27.67 -2.30 24.94
CA ASP A 90 26.73 -3.43 24.92
C ASP A 90 25.77 -3.44 23.71
N TRP A 91 25.98 -2.55 22.73
CA TRP A 91 25.14 -2.41 21.52
C TRP A 91 25.11 -3.66 20.61
N LEU A 92 25.93 -4.66 20.91
CA LEU A 92 26.02 -5.95 20.22
C LEU A 92 25.22 -7.08 20.91
N SER A 93 24.60 -6.81 22.06
CA SER A 93 23.75 -7.77 22.75
C SER A 93 22.37 -7.19 23.04
N PHE A 94 21.34 -7.87 22.55
CA PHE A 94 19.95 -7.48 22.76
C PHE A 94 19.28 -8.49 23.68
N PHE A 95 18.67 -7.98 24.74
CA PHE A 95 17.84 -8.77 25.64
C PHE A 95 16.42 -8.83 25.09
N GLN A 96 15.86 -10.02 25.01
CA GLN A 96 14.45 -10.25 24.77
C GLN A 96 13.82 -10.66 26.10
N VAL A 97 12.84 -9.89 26.57
CA VAL A 97 12.16 -10.10 27.85
C VAL A 97 10.67 -10.30 27.58
N SER A 98 10.21 -11.52 27.84
CA SER A 98 8.80 -11.91 27.72
C SER A 98 8.22 -12.11 29.10
N PHE A 99 6.93 -11.81 29.26
CA PHE A 99 6.22 -11.90 30.52
C PHE A 99 5.05 -12.88 30.42
N ARG A 100 4.89 -13.72 31.45
CA ARG A 100 3.60 -14.35 31.75
C ARG A 100 3.17 -13.90 33.14
N VAL A 101 2.04 -13.21 33.23
CA VAL A 101 1.57 -12.64 34.49
C VAL A 101 0.21 -13.20 34.83
N PHE A 102 0.10 -13.74 36.04
CA PHE A 102 -1.14 -14.20 36.64
C PHE A 102 -1.66 -13.09 37.54
N ILE A 103 -2.91 -12.67 37.31
CA ILE A 103 -3.52 -11.54 37.99
C ILE A 103 -4.96 -11.85 38.38
N PRO A 104 -5.51 -11.22 39.43
CA PRO A 104 -6.95 -11.25 39.67
C PRO A 104 -7.76 -10.85 38.45
N LYS A 105 -8.91 -11.50 38.25
CA LYS A 105 -9.78 -11.27 37.09
C LYS A 105 -10.20 -9.80 36.92
N ASN A 106 -10.44 -9.08 38.01
CA ASN A 106 -11.03 -7.73 38.01
C ASN A 106 -9.97 -6.60 38.03
N ILE A 107 -8.98 -6.67 37.13
CA ILE A 107 -7.93 -5.66 37.01
C ILE A 107 -7.94 -5.06 35.60
N ASN A 108 -7.84 -3.74 35.52
CA ASN A 108 -7.64 -3.05 34.25
C ASN A 108 -6.17 -3.15 33.84
N ALA A 109 -5.89 -3.55 32.60
CA ALA A 109 -4.51 -3.66 32.11
C ALA A 109 -4.23 -2.78 30.89
N LEU A 110 -3.07 -2.13 30.91
CA LEU A 110 -2.43 -1.49 29.78
C LEU A 110 -1.18 -2.31 29.41
N VAL A 111 -1.22 -2.98 28.27
CA VAL A 111 -0.15 -3.85 27.78
C VAL A 111 0.43 -3.29 26.50
N THR A 112 1.73 -3.01 26.51
CA THR A 112 2.44 -2.48 25.34
C THR A 112 3.69 -3.29 25.03
N THR A 113 3.84 -3.69 23.78
CA THR A 113 5.09 -4.27 23.24
C THR A 113 5.43 -3.65 21.90
N THR A 114 6.72 -3.46 21.58
CA THR A 114 7.12 -3.04 20.23
C THR A 114 7.20 -4.24 19.30
N VAL A 115 7.81 -5.33 19.76
CA VAL A 115 7.97 -6.58 18.99
C VAL A 115 7.61 -7.77 19.88
N GLY A 116 6.50 -8.43 19.56
CA GLY A 116 6.02 -9.63 20.25
C GLY A 116 4.51 -9.72 20.31
N ASP A 117 4.04 -10.92 20.64
CA ASP A 117 2.61 -11.22 20.73
C ASP A 117 2.05 -10.82 22.11
N ILE A 118 0.81 -10.35 22.13
CA ILE A 118 0.05 -10.10 23.34
C ILE A 118 -1.08 -11.13 23.43
N ALA A 119 -1.11 -11.91 24.50
CA ALA A 119 -2.17 -12.85 24.81
C ALA A 119 -2.86 -12.44 26.12
N LEU A 120 -4.19 -12.44 26.12
CA LEU A 120 -5.02 -12.11 27.26
C LEU A 120 -6.10 -13.19 27.41
N ASN A 121 -6.23 -13.71 28.64
CA ASN A 121 -7.20 -14.77 28.93
C ASN A 121 -7.86 -14.55 30.30
N ASN A 122 -9.18 -14.75 30.38
CA ASN A 122 -9.95 -14.82 31.62
C ASN A 122 -9.96 -13.51 32.45
N LEU A 123 -9.98 -12.34 31.81
CA LEU A 123 -10.03 -11.04 32.50
C LEU A 123 -11.37 -10.34 32.38
N ILE A 124 -11.67 -9.51 33.37
CA ILE A 124 -12.88 -8.72 33.50
C ILE A 124 -12.48 -7.25 33.70
N GLY A 125 -13.08 -6.35 32.93
CA GLY A 125 -12.88 -4.89 33.06
C GLY A 125 -12.35 -4.26 31.78
N LYS A 126 -11.53 -3.20 31.92
CA LYS A 126 -11.03 -2.41 30.79
C LYS A 126 -9.60 -2.80 30.44
N GLN A 127 -9.39 -3.25 29.21
CA GLN A 127 -8.11 -3.76 28.72
C GLN A 127 -7.64 -2.97 27.50
N THR A 128 -6.40 -2.48 27.51
CA THR A 128 -5.78 -1.76 26.39
C THR A 128 -4.51 -2.48 25.96
N LEU A 129 -4.49 -2.97 24.72
CA LEU A 129 -3.43 -3.82 24.17
C LEU A 129 -2.82 -3.14 22.93
N ARG A 130 -1.49 -2.98 22.91
CA ARG A 130 -0.77 -2.32 21.83
C ARG A 130 0.48 -3.10 21.43
N THR A 131 0.57 -3.48 20.15
CA THR A 131 1.78 -4.08 19.56
C THR A 131 2.11 -3.44 18.21
N ALA A 132 3.39 -3.15 17.94
CA ALA A 132 3.78 -2.71 16.60
C ALA A 132 3.97 -3.92 15.66
N ILE A 133 4.69 -4.94 16.12
CA ILE A 133 4.98 -6.16 15.35
C ILE A 133 4.68 -7.39 16.21
N GLY A 134 3.52 -8.01 15.99
CA GLY A 134 3.08 -9.22 16.69
C GLY A 134 1.56 -9.32 16.74
N ASP A 135 1.05 -10.49 17.10
CA ASP A 135 -0.38 -10.78 17.13
C ASP A 135 -1.01 -10.41 18.48
N ILE A 136 -2.31 -10.07 18.47
CA ILE A 136 -3.10 -9.90 19.68
C ILE A 136 -4.12 -11.04 19.77
N LYS A 137 -4.10 -11.79 20.88
CA LYS A 137 -5.06 -12.85 21.16
C LYS A 137 -5.81 -12.56 22.46
N ILE A 138 -7.13 -12.51 22.38
CA ILE A 138 -8.03 -12.26 23.52
C ILE A 138 -8.96 -13.46 23.64
N ALA A 139 -9.05 -14.05 24.84
CA ALA A 139 -9.90 -15.20 25.10
C ALA A 139 -10.66 -15.08 26.44
N ASN A 140 -11.89 -15.63 26.48
CA ASN A 140 -12.67 -15.82 27.72
C ASN A 140 -12.78 -14.56 28.59
N SER A 141 -12.92 -13.38 27.98
CA SER A 141 -12.84 -12.10 28.70
C SER A 141 -14.12 -11.30 28.58
N VAL A 142 -14.37 -10.43 29.57
CA VAL A 142 -15.60 -9.64 29.70
C VAL A 142 -15.28 -8.16 29.95
N GLY A 143 -15.99 -7.24 29.30
CA GLY A 143 -15.84 -5.79 29.52
C GLY A 143 -15.35 -5.01 28.29
N GLU A 144 -14.55 -3.97 28.50
CA GLU A 144 -14.10 -3.07 27.42
C GLU A 144 -12.70 -3.43 26.93
N ILE A 145 -12.50 -3.55 25.62
CA ILE A 145 -11.19 -3.90 25.05
C ILE A 145 -10.80 -2.96 23.91
N GLN A 146 -9.64 -2.32 24.03
CA GLN A 146 -9.00 -1.59 22.94
C GLN A 146 -7.76 -2.36 22.48
N GLY A 147 -7.78 -2.87 21.24
CA GLY A 147 -6.69 -3.66 20.68
C GLY A 147 -6.11 -3.01 19.43
N LYS A 148 -4.81 -2.66 19.44
CA LYS A 148 -4.12 -2.09 18.27
C LYS A 148 -2.87 -2.88 17.93
N ALA A 149 -2.82 -3.46 16.74
CA ALA A 149 -1.64 -4.14 16.19
C ALA A 149 -1.21 -3.44 14.88
N SER A 150 0.03 -3.00 14.71
CA SER A 150 0.39 -2.35 13.43
C SER A 150 0.53 -3.35 12.28
N ALA A 151 1.26 -4.46 12.48
CA ALA A 151 1.50 -5.45 11.43
C ALA A 151 0.84 -6.83 11.67
N GLY A 152 0.51 -7.18 12.91
CA GLY A 152 -0.01 -8.51 13.26
C GLY A 152 -1.53 -8.63 13.24
N SER A 153 -1.99 -9.87 13.38
CA SER A 153 -3.39 -10.27 13.37
C SER A 153 -4.03 -10.13 14.75
N ILE A 154 -5.35 -9.96 14.78
CA ILE A 154 -6.12 -9.87 16.02
C ILE A 154 -7.10 -11.04 16.07
N LYS A 155 -7.06 -11.81 17.15
CA LYS A 155 -7.97 -12.93 17.41
C LYS A 155 -8.74 -12.71 18.71
N VAL A 156 -10.07 -12.80 18.64
CA VAL A 156 -10.98 -12.75 19.78
C VAL A 156 -11.79 -14.04 19.83
N GLY A 157 -11.86 -14.68 20.99
CA GLY A 157 -12.58 -15.95 21.16
C GLY A 157 -13.29 -16.06 22.51
N ASN A 158 -14.54 -16.51 22.50
CA ASN A 158 -15.32 -16.77 23.73
C ASN A 158 -15.46 -15.53 24.64
N CYS A 159 -15.68 -14.34 24.08
CA CYS A 159 -15.71 -13.09 24.84
C CYS A 159 -17.11 -12.46 24.92
N ASP A 160 -17.39 -11.67 25.96
CA ASP A 160 -18.57 -10.81 26.08
C ASP A 160 -18.11 -9.36 26.28
N ILE A 161 -17.90 -8.64 25.18
CA ILE A 161 -17.09 -7.42 25.19
C ILE A 161 -17.67 -6.27 24.36
N LYS A 162 -17.34 -5.06 24.80
CA LYS A 162 -17.34 -3.87 23.94
C LYS A 162 -15.91 -3.61 23.47
N ALA A 163 -15.64 -3.70 22.16
CA ALA A 163 -14.26 -3.67 21.68
C ALA A 163 -14.02 -2.77 20.46
N ASP A 164 -12.90 -2.06 20.48
CA ASP A 164 -12.35 -1.34 19.33
C ASP A 164 -11.02 -1.98 18.91
N LEU A 165 -11.01 -2.62 17.75
CA LEU A 165 -9.89 -3.42 17.24
C LEU A 165 -9.36 -2.83 15.93
N SER A 166 -8.04 -2.62 15.81
CA SER A 166 -7.46 -2.08 14.57
C SER A 166 -6.11 -2.70 14.21
N THR A 167 -5.94 -3.07 12.92
CA THR A 167 -4.63 -3.50 12.38
C THR A 167 -4.36 -3.05 10.95
N SER A 168 -3.13 -2.63 10.61
CA SER A 168 -2.86 -2.14 9.24
C SER A 168 -2.82 -3.28 8.21
N GLY A 169 -2.25 -4.44 8.55
CA GLY A 169 -2.06 -5.54 7.59
C GLY A 169 -2.56 -6.91 8.03
N GLY A 170 -2.82 -7.13 9.32
CA GLY A 170 -3.16 -8.46 9.85
C GLY A 170 -4.62 -8.83 9.64
N ASN A 171 -4.91 -10.13 9.71
CA ASN A 171 -6.28 -10.62 9.66
C ASN A 171 -6.98 -10.40 11.01
N VAL A 172 -8.31 -10.28 10.98
CA VAL A 172 -9.11 -10.22 12.20
C VAL A 172 -10.03 -11.43 12.26
N LEU A 173 -9.92 -12.21 13.34
CA LEU A 173 -10.70 -13.40 13.61
C LEU A 173 -11.52 -13.21 14.89
N ILE A 174 -12.85 -13.29 14.80
CA ILE A 174 -13.76 -13.22 15.95
C ILE A 174 -14.59 -14.49 15.97
N GLN A 175 -14.57 -15.22 17.09
CA GLN A 175 -15.26 -16.50 17.24
C GLN A 175 -16.03 -16.59 18.56
N ASN A 176 -17.23 -17.16 18.55
CA ASN A 176 -18.01 -17.52 19.74
C ASN A 176 -18.15 -16.36 20.75
N SER A 177 -18.38 -15.14 20.28
CA SER A 177 -18.34 -13.95 21.14
C SER A 177 -19.64 -13.16 21.08
N LYS A 178 -19.89 -12.31 22.06
CA LYS A 178 -21.05 -11.41 22.10
C LYS A 178 -20.68 -10.00 22.54
N GLY A 179 -21.57 -9.05 22.32
CA GLY A 179 -21.42 -7.65 22.72
C GLY A 179 -21.38 -6.68 21.54
N GLU A 180 -20.53 -5.66 21.60
CA GLU A 180 -20.40 -4.61 20.58
C GLU A 180 -18.95 -4.50 20.11
N ILE A 181 -18.66 -4.84 18.85
CA ILE A 181 -17.29 -4.81 18.33
C ILE A 181 -17.19 -3.93 17.09
N ASN A 182 -16.32 -2.93 17.15
CA ASN A 182 -15.84 -2.17 15.99
C ASN A 182 -14.46 -2.69 15.61
N SER A 183 -14.29 -3.09 14.36
CA SER A 183 -13.00 -3.63 13.91
C SER A 183 -12.61 -3.16 12.52
N ASN A 184 -11.35 -2.73 12.37
CA ASN A 184 -10.85 -2.13 11.14
C ASN A 184 -9.50 -2.73 10.72
N THR A 185 -9.31 -2.95 9.43
CA THR A 185 -7.98 -3.23 8.86
C THR A 185 -7.74 -2.55 7.52
N SER A 186 -6.49 -2.29 7.10
CA SER A 186 -6.24 -1.73 5.77
C SER A 186 -6.15 -2.84 4.71
N GLY A 187 -5.47 -3.95 4.98
CA GLY A 187 -5.25 -5.02 3.99
C GLY A 187 -5.75 -6.42 4.37
N GLY A 188 -6.01 -6.67 5.66
CA GLY A 188 -6.34 -8.01 6.15
C GLY A 188 -7.75 -8.47 5.85
N ASN A 189 -7.95 -9.79 5.94
CA ASN A 189 -9.27 -10.42 5.82
C ASN A 189 -9.99 -10.46 7.18
N PHE A 190 -11.32 -10.43 7.14
CA PHE A 190 -12.16 -10.69 8.29
C PHE A 190 -12.73 -12.10 8.22
N LYS A 191 -12.62 -12.83 9.32
CA LYS A 191 -13.31 -14.10 9.53
C LYS A 191 -14.09 -14.02 10.85
N LEU A 192 -15.41 -14.15 10.77
CA LEU A 192 -16.33 -13.95 11.89
C LEU A 192 -17.22 -15.19 12.00
N GLU A 193 -17.26 -15.84 13.16
CA GLU A 193 -18.07 -17.05 13.36
C GLU A 193 -18.76 -17.01 14.72
N ASN A 194 -20.06 -17.33 14.75
CA ASN A 194 -20.86 -17.45 15.98
C ASN A 194 -20.78 -16.19 16.86
N PHE A 195 -21.34 -15.08 16.36
CA PHE A 195 -21.35 -13.81 17.10
C PHE A 195 -22.76 -13.31 17.37
N SER A 196 -23.01 -12.79 18.57
CA SER A 196 -24.30 -12.17 18.93
C SER A 196 -24.15 -10.76 19.47
N GLY A 197 -24.78 -9.77 18.82
CA GLY A 197 -24.77 -8.37 19.26
C GLY A 197 -24.59 -7.39 18.11
N LYS A 198 -23.79 -6.34 18.32
CA LYS A 198 -23.47 -5.33 17.31
C LYS A 198 -22.05 -5.51 16.79
N LEU A 199 -21.88 -5.60 15.48
CA LEU A 199 -20.58 -5.82 14.87
C LEU A 199 -20.41 -4.95 13.63
N TYR A 200 -19.44 -4.04 13.70
CA TYR A 200 -19.08 -3.15 12.61
C TYR A 200 -17.66 -3.48 12.14
N THR A 201 -17.49 -3.84 10.86
CA THR A 201 -16.19 -4.22 10.31
C THR A 201 -15.85 -3.49 9.01
N LYS A 202 -14.59 -3.09 8.84
CA LYS A 202 -14.12 -2.39 7.63
C LYS A 202 -12.73 -2.82 7.19
N THR A 203 -12.56 -3.13 5.91
CA THR A 203 -11.24 -3.35 5.26
C THR A 203 -11.09 -2.54 3.97
N SER A 204 -9.87 -2.25 3.51
CA SER A 204 -9.68 -1.64 2.18
C SER A 204 -9.63 -2.70 1.08
N GLY A 205 -8.80 -3.74 1.25
CA GLY A 205 -8.59 -4.77 0.21
C GLY A 205 -9.08 -6.17 0.54
N GLY A 206 -9.27 -6.49 1.82
CA GLY A 206 -9.50 -7.87 2.26
C GLY A 206 -10.91 -8.39 1.99
N ASN A 207 -11.03 -9.72 1.95
CA ASN A 207 -12.33 -10.40 1.92
C ASN A 207 -12.94 -10.48 3.31
N ILE A 208 -14.26 -10.49 3.36
CA ILE A 208 -15.02 -10.59 4.60
C ILE A 208 -15.87 -11.84 4.56
N ARG A 209 -15.65 -12.73 5.53
CA ARG A 209 -16.45 -13.94 5.72
C ARG A 209 -17.08 -13.91 7.10
N ALA A 210 -18.40 -13.99 7.15
CA ALA A 210 -19.15 -14.06 8.40
C ALA A 210 -20.13 -15.24 8.36
N ALA A 211 -20.21 -16.01 9.43
CA ALA A 211 -21.12 -17.14 9.57
C ALA A 211 -21.78 -17.15 10.96
N ASN A 212 -23.08 -17.47 11.01
CA ASN A 212 -23.86 -17.57 12.24
C ASN A 212 -23.81 -16.29 13.08
N ILE A 213 -24.24 -15.17 12.50
CA ILE A 213 -24.24 -13.87 13.18
C ILE A 213 -25.68 -13.47 13.52
N SER A 214 -25.91 -13.14 14.79
CA SER A 214 -27.20 -12.63 15.29
C SER A 214 -27.09 -11.20 15.81
N GLY A 215 -28.00 -10.31 15.41
CA GLY A 215 -28.05 -8.91 15.86
C GLY A 215 -27.80 -7.91 14.74
N GLU A 216 -27.03 -6.84 15.00
CA GLU A 216 -26.69 -5.81 14.02
C GLU A 216 -25.31 -6.07 13.43
N PHE A 217 -25.22 -6.29 12.12
CA PHE A 217 -23.97 -6.53 11.43
C PHE A 217 -23.79 -5.57 10.25
N LYS A 218 -22.76 -4.74 10.31
CA LYS A 218 -22.42 -3.77 9.27
C LYS A 218 -21.00 -4.00 8.79
N THR A 219 -20.82 -4.12 7.48
CA THR A 219 -19.50 -4.46 6.93
C THR A 219 -19.17 -3.78 5.61
N PHE A 220 -17.90 -3.39 5.43
CA PHE A 220 -17.46 -2.61 4.29
C PHE A 220 -16.09 -3.07 3.78
N THR A 221 -15.94 -3.22 2.46
CA THR A 221 -14.64 -3.40 1.80
C THR A 221 -14.55 -2.57 0.53
N PHE A 222 -13.37 -2.14 0.07
CA PHE A 222 -13.29 -1.46 -1.23
C PHE A 222 -13.15 -2.46 -2.38
N GLY A 223 -12.25 -3.43 -2.26
CA GLY A 223 -11.96 -4.40 -3.33
C GLY A 223 -12.40 -5.84 -3.08
N GLY A 224 -12.62 -6.23 -1.82
CA GLY A 224 -12.84 -7.63 -1.45
C GLY A 224 -14.25 -8.14 -1.69
N ASN A 225 -14.41 -9.46 -1.69
CA ASN A 225 -15.71 -10.13 -1.70
C ASN A 225 -16.26 -10.23 -0.27
N ILE A 226 -17.59 -10.17 -0.15
CA ILE A 226 -18.31 -10.32 1.11
C ILE A 226 -19.15 -11.59 1.02
N ARG A 227 -18.93 -12.53 1.95
CA ARG A 227 -19.69 -13.77 2.05
C ARG A 227 -20.27 -13.92 3.46
N LEU A 228 -21.59 -13.94 3.54
CA LEU A 228 -22.36 -13.94 4.77
C LEU A 228 -23.26 -15.17 4.80
N GLU A 229 -23.13 -16.00 5.82
CA GLU A 229 -23.83 -17.28 5.95
C GLU A 229 -24.63 -17.33 7.25
N ASN A 230 -25.88 -17.80 7.18
CA ASN A 230 -26.79 -17.91 8.33
C ASN A 230 -26.86 -16.61 9.17
N MET A 231 -27.26 -15.52 8.52
CA MET A 231 -27.36 -14.20 9.16
C MET A 231 -28.77 -13.98 9.72
N LYS A 232 -28.86 -13.48 10.97
CA LYS A 232 -30.13 -13.17 11.64
C LYS A 232 -30.10 -11.76 12.24
N GLY A 233 -30.93 -10.84 11.75
CA GLY A 233 -31.08 -9.50 12.36
C GLY A 233 -31.01 -8.35 11.36
N ASN A 234 -30.30 -7.27 11.73
CA ASN A 234 -30.11 -6.08 10.91
C ASN A 234 -28.77 -6.17 10.18
N ILE A 235 -28.78 -6.21 8.84
CA ILE A 235 -27.56 -6.46 8.06
C ILE A 235 -27.30 -5.33 7.06
N GLY A 236 -26.08 -4.82 7.06
CA GLY A 236 -25.57 -3.89 6.06
C GLY A 236 -24.24 -4.37 5.48
N ALA A 237 -24.11 -4.45 4.17
CA ALA A 237 -22.82 -4.79 3.54
C ALA A 237 -22.57 -4.01 2.25
N SER A 238 -21.36 -3.50 2.08
CA SER A 238 -20.99 -2.76 0.85
C SER A 238 -19.58 -3.07 0.35
N THR A 239 -19.43 -3.18 -0.98
CA THR A 239 -18.13 -3.31 -1.65
C THR A 239 -18.08 -2.58 -2.99
N LYS A 240 -16.99 -1.86 -3.31
CA LYS A 240 -16.92 -1.17 -4.62
C LYS A 240 -16.72 -2.16 -5.77
N GLY A 241 -15.77 -3.08 -5.65
CA GLY A 241 -15.40 -3.99 -6.75
C GLY A 241 -15.82 -5.46 -6.58
N GLY A 242 -16.08 -5.93 -5.36
CA GLY A 242 -16.28 -7.36 -5.09
C GLY A 242 -17.73 -7.82 -5.18
N ASN A 243 -17.95 -9.13 -5.15
CA ASN A 243 -19.29 -9.72 -5.09
C ASN A 243 -19.78 -9.79 -3.64
N ILE A 244 -21.10 -9.71 -3.46
CA ILE A 244 -21.77 -9.92 -2.18
C ILE A 244 -22.63 -11.17 -2.28
N ASN A 245 -22.37 -12.16 -1.42
CA ASN A 245 -23.20 -13.35 -1.27
C ASN A 245 -23.74 -13.41 0.16
N ILE A 246 -25.06 -13.41 0.33
CA ILE A 246 -25.71 -13.51 1.65
C ILE A 246 -26.67 -14.70 1.71
N GLN A 247 -26.68 -15.37 2.86
CA GLN A 247 -27.75 -16.24 3.32
C GLN A 247 -28.35 -15.66 4.60
N ALA A 248 -29.49 -14.97 4.45
CA ALA A 248 -30.25 -14.43 5.57
C ALA A 248 -31.30 -15.46 6.01
N SER A 249 -31.26 -15.83 7.29
CA SER A 249 -32.20 -16.75 7.91
C SER A 249 -33.39 -16.02 8.53
N ALA A 250 -33.19 -14.77 8.98
CA ALA A 250 -34.24 -13.86 9.42
C ALA A 250 -33.74 -12.41 9.33
N ILE A 251 -34.62 -11.48 8.96
CA ILE A 251 -34.28 -10.06 8.84
C ILE A 251 -35.14 -9.29 9.84
N ASN A 252 -34.57 -8.45 10.69
CA ASN A 252 -35.37 -7.72 11.69
C ASN A 252 -36.02 -6.48 11.06
N GLU A 253 -35.25 -5.40 10.92
CA GLU A 253 -35.73 -4.13 10.37
C GLU A 253 -35.24 -3.92 8.94
N TYR A 254 -33.96 -4.24 8.68
CA TYR A 254 -33.38 -4.02 7.36
C TYR A 254 -32.27 -5.01 6.95
N LEU A 255 -32.18 -5.18 5.64
CA LEU A 255 -31.06 -5.76 4.92
C LEU A 255 -30.69 -4.78 3.79
N TRP A 256 -29.48 -4.20 3.84
CA TRP A 256 -28.97 -3.33 2.78
C TRP A 256 -27.67 -3.90 2.23
N LEU A 257 -27.62 -4.13 0.91
CA LEU A 257 -26.45 -4.62 0.20
C LEU A 257 -26.16 -3.73 -1.00
N GLU A 258 -24.90 -3.31 -1.16
CA GLU A 258 -24.52 -2.39 -2.23
C GLU A 258 -23.17 -2.71 -2.86
N THR A 259 -23.11 -2.69 -4.20
CA THR A 259 -21.85 -2.80 -4.93
C THR A 259 -21.80 -1.96 -6.20
N SER A 260 -20.62 -1.44 -6.56
CA SER A 260 -20.44 -0.65 -7.77
C SER A 260 -20.25 -1.52 -9.02
N GLY A 261 -19.41 -2.55 -8.96
CA GLY A 261 -19.11 -3.41 -10.10
C GLY A 261 -19.43 -4.91 -9.92
N GLY A 262 -19.71 -5.36 -8.69
CA GLY A 262 -19.91 -6.77 -8.40
C GLY A 262 -21.35 -7.26 -8.53
N ASN A 263 -21.54 -8.58 -8.44
CA ASN A 263 -22.88 -9.17 -8.38
C ASN A 263 -23.35 -9.32 -6.93
N ILE A 264 -24.67 -9.22 -6.73
CA ILE A 264 -25.31 -9.52 -5.45
C ILE A 264 -26.09 -10.83 -5.60
N LYS A 265 -25.78 -11.78 -4.75
CA LYS A 265 -26.50 -13.04 -4.61
C LYS A 265 -27.10 -13.09 -3.21
N ALA A 266 -28.44 -13.03 -3.13
CA ALA A 266 -29.15 -12.96 -1.86
C ALA A 266 -30.14 -14.11 -1.72
N GLN A 267 -29.91 -14.96 -0.72
CA GLN A 267 -30.89 -15.91 -0.23
C GLN A 267 -31.64 -15.25 0.93
N LEU A 268 -32.94 -15.04 0.75
CA LEU A 268 -33.80 -14.30 1.69
C LEU A 268 -34.83 -15.25 2.34
N PRO A 269 -35.29 -15.00 3.58
CA PRO A 269 -36.33 -15.79 4.22
C PRO A 269 -37.71 -15.41 3.64
N LEU A 270 -38.17 -16.10 2.60
CA LEU A 270 -39.34 -15.69 1.83
C LEU A 270 -40.67 -16.02 2.53
N SER A 271 -40.64 -16.81 3.59
CA SER A 271 -41.75 -16.99 4.54
C SER A 271 -42.05 -15.73 5.35
N GLN A 272 -41.07 -14.82 5.50
CA GLN A 272 -41.23 -13.56 6.22
C GLN A 272 -41.89 -12.48 5.35
N GLY A 273 -42.59 -11.53 5.97
CA GLY A 273 -43.01 -10.28 5.33
C GLY A 273 -41.81 -9.37 5.03
N LEU A 274 -41.59 -9.03 3.75
CA LEU A 274 -40.44 -8.25 3.29
C LEU A 274 -40.87 -7.13 2.34
N GLN A 275 -40.25 -5.95 2.47
CA GLN A 275 -40.34 -4.86 1.50
C GLN A 275 -39.07 -4.85 0.65
N ILE A 276 -39.16 -5.23 -0.63
CA ILE A 276 -38.00 -5.41 -1.51
C ILE A 276 -37.85 -4.22 -2.45
N GLU A 277 -36.65 -3.67 -2.49
CA GLU A 277 -36.14 -2.72 -3.49
C GLU A 277 -34.82 -3.30 -4.03
N ALA A 278 -34.84 -3.86 -5.24
CA ALA A 278 -33.65 -4.42 -5.87
C ALA A 278 -33.40 -3.73 -7.22
N ASP A 279 -32.16 -3.27 -7.41
CA ASP A 279 -31.70 -2.55 -8.60
C ASP A 279 -30.38 -3.14 -9.08
N GLY A 280 -30.29 -3.44 -10.36
CA GLY A 280 -29.03 -3.74 -11.02
C GLY A 280 -29.18 -3.98 -12.51
N SER A 281 -28.09 -4.34 -13.18
CA SER A 281 -28.09 -4.55 -14.64
C SER A 281 -29.11 -5.61 -15.06
N ILE A 282 -29.18 -6.70 -14.29
CA ILE A 282 -30.26 -7.68 -14.37
C ILE A 282 -30.65 -8.08 -12.95
N VAL A 283 -31.93 -8.04 -12.63
CA VAL A 283 -32.49 -8.53 -11.37
C VAL A 283 -33.31 -9.79 -11.63
N ARG A 284 -32.80 -10.94 -11.18
CA ARG A 284 -33.50 -12.23 -11.29
C ARG A 284 -34.02 -12.68 -9.93
N ALA A 285 -35.33 -12.89 -9.86
CA ALA A 285 -36.01 -13.52 -8.73
C ALA A 285 -37.03 -14.53 -9.29
N PRO A 286 -36.64 -15.79 -9.51
CA PRO A 286 -37.49 -16.76 -10.22
C PRO A 286 -38.79 -17.07 -9.46
N HIS A 287 -38.74 -17.15 -8.13
CA HIS A 287 -39.92 -17.40 -7.30
C HIS A 287 -39.95 -16.43 -6.11
N LEU A 288 -41.00 -15.63 -6.01
CA LEU A 288 -41.32 -14.79 -4.85
C LEU A 288 -42.79 -15.07 -4.46
N PRO A 289 -43.05 -15.77 -3.35
CA PRO A 289 -44.41 -16.10 -2.93
C PRO A 289 -45.15 -14.82 -2.51
N ASN A 290 -46.46 -14.75 -2.80
CA ASN A 290 -47.33 -13.62 -2.40
C ASN A 290 -46.73 -12.22 -2.68
N PHE A 291 -46.02 -12.08 -3.80
CA PHE A 291 -45.38 -10.83 -4.17
C PHE A 291 -46.40 -9.84 -4.74
N GLN A 292 -46.40 -8.61 -4.23
CA GLN A 292 -47.21 -7.50 -4.72
C GLN A 292 -46.28 -6.34 -5.11
N GLY A 293 -46.24 -5.98 -6.39
CA GLY A 293 -45.43 -4.86 -6.87
C GLY A 293 -44.98 -4.99 -8.32
N ASN A 294 -43.98 -4.20 -8.68
CA ASN A 294 -43.45 -4.09 -10.03
C ASN A 294 -42.14 -4.86 -10.18
N LYS A 295 -42.08 -5.73 -11.20
CA LYS A 295 -40.88 -6.49 -11.60
C LYS A 295 -40.53 -6.19 -13.04
N ARG A 296 -39.29 -5.76 -13.28
CA ARG A 296 -38.69 -5.50 -14.60
C ARG A 296 -37.30 -6.12 -14.66
N SER A 297 -36.73 -6.24 -15.85
CA SER A 297 -35.44 -6.94 -16.05
C SER A 297 -34.29 -6.40 -15.20
N GLY A 298 -34.28 -5.12 -14.81
CA GLY A 298 -33.25 -4.51 -13.95
C GLY A 298 -33.75 -3.99 -12.61
N PHE A 299 -35.00 -4.26 -12.25
CA PHE A 299 -35.62 -3.61 -11.09
C PHE A 299 -36.75 -4.46 -10.49
N ILE A 300 -36.76 -4.58 -9.17
CA ILE A 300 -37.89 -5.14 -8.41
C ILE A 300 -38.23 -4.17 -7.28
N LEU A 301 -39.49 -3.75 -7.23
CA LEU A 301 -40.03 -2.97 -6.12
C LEU A 301 -41.39 -3.53 -5.74
N GLY A 302 -41.52 -3.99 -4.51
CA GLY A 302 -42.77 -4.55 -4.02
C GLY A 302 -42.63 -5.16 -2.64
N SER A 303 -43.71 -5.76 -2.17
CA SER A 303 -43.79 -6.45 -0.89
C SER A 303 -44.00 -7.95 -1.09
N ILE A 304 -43.58 -8.74 -0.10
CA ILE A 304 -43.85 -10.17 0.05
C ILE A 304 -44.62 -10.33 1.35
N ASN A 305 -45.66 -11.18 1.36
CA ASN A 305 -46.47 -11.50 2.55
C ASN A 305 -46.99 -10.26 3.32
N GLY A 306 -47.46 -9.22 2.60
CA GLY A 306 -47.99 -8.00 3.22
C GLY A 306 -46.95 -6.94 3.59
N GLY A 307 -45.66 -7.17 3.31
CA GLY A 307 -44.57 -6.24 3.62
C GLY A 307 -43.96 -6.49 5.00
N GLY A 308 -42.97 -5.69 5.39
CA GLY A 308 -42.24 -5.87 6.65
C GLY A 308 -40.82 -5.32 6.57
N ALA A 309 -39.82 -6.16 6.86
CA ALA A 309 -38.42 -5.74 6.91
C ALA A 309 -37.95 -5.21 5.54
N SER A 310 -37.21 -4.09 5.55
CA SER A 310 -36.74 -3.43 4.34
C SER A 310 -35.52 -4.15 3.74
N VAL A 311 -35.62 -4.60 2.50
CA VAL A 311 -34.55 -5.27 1.76
C VAL A 311 -34.14 -4.41 0.58
N LYS A 312 -32.97 -3.78 0.66
CA LYS A 312 -32.40 -2.93 -0.38
C LYS A 312 -31.17 -3.58 -1.00
N LEU A 313 -31.23 -3.94 -2.26
CA LEU A 313 -30.15 -4.59 -3.00
C LEU A 313 -29.76 -3.73 -4.20
N LYS A 314 -28.55 -3.17 -4.24
CA LYS A 314 -28.14 -2.27 -5.32
C LYS A 314 -26.80 -2.70 -5.93
N SER A 315 -26.80 -2.99 -7.23
CA SER A 315 -25.57 -3.19 -8.00
C SER A 315 -25.53 -2.26 -9.21
N PHE A 316 -24.58 -1.33 -9.27
CA PHE A 316 -24.55 -0.33 -10.35
C PHE A 316 -24.11 -0.89 -11.71
N GLY A 317 -23.27 -1.92 -11.73
CA GLY A 317 -22.73 -2.53 -12.95
C GLY A 317 -22.84 -4.06 -13.02
N GLY A 318 -23.46 -4.69 -12.02
CA GLY A 318 -23.60 -6.14 -11.93
C GLY A 318 -25.05 -6.59 -11.78
N ASN A 319 -25.22 -7.90 -11.65
CA ASN A 319 -26.53 -8.53 -11.55
C ASN A 319 -26.93 -8.75 -10.09
N VAL A 320 -28.23 -8.71 -9.82
CA VAL A 320 -28.83 -9.10 -8.55
C VAL A 320 -29.61 -10.39 -8.74
N ARG A 321 -29.37 -11.39 -7.88
CA ARG A 321 -30.13 -12.65 -7.84
C ARG A 321 -30.71 -12.87 -6.47
N ILE A 322 -32.04 -12.99 -6.40
CA ILE A 322 -32.81 -13.29 -5.19
C ILE A 322 -33.36 -14.72 -5.32
N TYR A 323 -33.24 -15.53 -4.28
CA TYR A 323 -33.80 -16.88 -4.24
C TYR A 323 -34.17 -17.31 -2.82
N ALA A 324 -35.03 -18.32 -2.73
CA ALA A 324 -35.47 -18.92 -1.48
C ALA A 324 -34.42 -19.87 -0.90
N PRO A 325 -34.41 -20.12 0.42
CA PRO A 325 -33.69 -21.24 1.02
C PRO A 325 -34.22 -22.55 0.47
N LYS A 326 -33.34 -23.54 0.24
CA LYS A 326 -33.73 -24.89 -0.23
C LYS A 326 -34.84 -25.52 0.62
N ALA A 327 -34.92 -25.19 1.91
CA ALA A 327 -35.95 -25.70 2.83
C ALA A 327 -37.36 -25.12 2.60
N GLU A 328 -37.49 -23.95 1.93
CA GLU A 328 -38.78 -23.30 1.64
C GLU A 328 -39.29 -23.58 0.21
N LEU A 329 -38.56 -24.39 -0.56
CA LEU A 329 -38.85 -24.66 -1.98
C LEU A 329 -39.80 -25.86 -2.22
N PHE A 330 -40.27 -26.55 -1.17
CA PHE A 330 -41.02 -27.81 -1.31
C PHE A 330 -42.21 -27.90 -0.33
N PRO A 331 -43.45 -27.72 -0.83
CA PRO A 331 -44.33 -28.90 -0.93
C PRO A 331 -44.73 -29.30 -2.35
N ASP A 332 -44.87 -28.36 -3.30
CA ASP A 332 -45.63 -28.62 -4.54
C ASP A 332 -44.82 -28.67 -5.84
N VAL A 333 -43.49 -28.48 -5.80
CA VAL A 333 -42.66 -28.31 -7.01
C VAL A 333 -42.04 -29.61 -7.52
N GLU A 334 -42.13 -30.71 -6.76
CA GLU A 334 -41.49 -31.97 -7.12
C GLU A 334 -42.18 -32.69 -8.29
N ASP A 335 -43.47 -32.45 -8.52
CA ASP A 335 -44.24 -33.06 -9.62
C ASP A 335 -44.04 -32.36 -10.98
N GLU A 336 -43.73 -31.06 -11.00
CA GLU A 336 -43.44 -30.34 -12.24
C GLU A 336 -42.01 -30.62 -12.74
N LEU A 337 -41.04 -30.78 -11.84
CA LEU A 337 -39.65 -31.02 -12.21
C LEU A 337 -39.38 -32.48 -12.65
N LYS A 338 -40.21 -33.44 -12.22
CA LYS A 338 -40.18 -34.83 -12.73
C LYS A 338 -40.72 -34.96 -14.16
N LYS A 339 -41.50 -33.99 -14.67
CA LYS A 339 -42.12 -34.05 -16.01
C LYS A 339 -41.25 -33.56 -17.17
N LYS A 340 -40.06 -33.00 -16.92
CA LYS A 340 -39.15 -32.55 -17.99
C LYS A 340 -37.72 -33.04 -17.78
N GLN A 341 -37.51 -34.35 -17.94
CA GLN A 341 -36.20 -34.91 -18.27
C GLN A 341 -36.10 -35.09 -19.78
N TYR A 342 -35.32 -34.24 -20.45
CA TYR A 342 -34.89 -34.48 -21.82
C TYR A 342 -33.68 -35.41 -21.79
N THR A 343 -33.83 -36.60 -22.37
CA THR A 343 -32.77 -37.58 -22.60
C THR A 343 -31.91 -37.15 -23.79
N TRP A 344 -30.60 -37.05 -23.55
CA TRP A 344 -29.57 -36.97 -24.59
C TRP A 344 -29.53 -38.29 -25.37
N VAL A 345 -29.88 -38.26 -26.66
CA VAL A 345 -29.40 -39.09 -27.80
C VAL A 345 -30.40 -38.91 -28.95
N ASP A 346 -30.03 -38.14 -29.98
CA ASP A 346 -29.89 -38.64 -31.36
C ASP A 346 -29.70 -37.51 -32.39
N ARG A 347 -28.58 -37.65 -33.11
CA ARG A 347 -28.21 -37.17 -34.45
C ARG A 347 -28.98 -36.01 -35.12
N ILE A 348 -28.21 -34.94 -35.32
CA ILE A 348 -27.79 -34.37 -36.62
C ILE A 348 -28.59 -34.92 -37.83
N ASN A 349 -29.42 -34.05 -38.40
CA ASN A 349 -29.85 -34.12 -39.79
C ASN A 349 -29.83 -32.71 -40.37
N LEU A 350 -28.73 -32.36 -41.02
CA LEU A 350 -28.64 -31.27 -42.00
C LEU A 350 -27.96 -31.86 -43.23
N GLU A 351 -28.77 -32.31 -44.18
CA GLU A 351 -28.31 -32.61 -45.53
C GLU A 351 -28.26 -31.31 -46.36
N LYS A 352 -27.11 -31.12 -47.03
CA LYS A 352 -26.85 -30.52 -48.38
C LYS A 352 -27.22 -29.03 -48.56
N ALA A 353 -26.36 -28.14 -49.04
CA ALA A 353 -25.29 -28.21 -50.06
C ALA A 353 -24.41 -26.93 -50.01
N PRO A 354 -23.50 -26.65 -50.98
CA PRO A 354 -22.45 -27.45 -51.61
C PRO A 354 -21.03 -26.86 -51.37
N ASP A 355 -20.04 -27.64 -51.78
CA ASP A 355 -18.60 -27.39 -51.73
C ASP A 355 -18.11 -26.52 -52.91
N VAL A 356 -17.34 -25.46 -52.65
CA VAL A 356 -16.49 -24.76 -53.65
C VAL A 356 -15.21 -24.23 -52.99
N THR A 357 -14.19 -25.09 -53.03
CA THR A 357 -12.77 -24.86 -53.36
C THR A 357 -12.14 -23.45 -53.28
N SER A 358 -10.98 -23.44 -52.61
CA SER A 358 -9.73 -22.73 -52.94
C SER A 358 -9.62 -21.21 -52.78
N LYS A 359 -8.87 -20.80 -51.75
CA LYS A 359 -7.67 -19.91 -51.82
C LYS A 359 -7.29 -19.47 -50.40
N THR A 360 -6.41 -20.21 -49.74
CA THR A 360 -5.62 -19.67 -48.63
C THR A 360 -4.18 -19.52 -49.10
N SER A 361 -3.88 -18.37 -49.68
CA SER A 361 -2.51 -17.87 -49.81
C SER A 361 -2.16 -17.07 -48.56
N GLY A 362 -1.10 -17.50 -47.87
CA GLY A 362 -0.18 -16.69 -47.07
C GLY A 362 -0.74 -15.66 -46.10
N TYR A 363 -0.68 -15.96 -44.80
CA TYR A 363 -0.12 -15.02 -43.82
C TYR A 363 0.55 -15.80 -42.70
N ASP A 364 1.84 -15.51 -42.51
CA ASP A 364 2.75 -16.14 -41.57
C ASP A 364 2.33 -15.93 -40.10
N ILE A 365 2.51 -16.99 -39.31
CA ILE A 365 2.42 -16.98 -37.85
C ILE A 365 3.65 -16.21 -37.34
N PRO A 366 3.53 -15.14 -36.53
CA PRO A 366 4.72 -14.51 -35.96
C PRO A 366 5.34 -15.43 -34.93
N THR A 367 6.60 -15.78 -35.16
CA THR A 367 7.51 -16.38 -34.18
C THR A 367 7.72 -15.44 -32.98
N PRO A 368 8.05 -15.99 -31.79
CA PRO A 368 8.30 -15.18 -30.61
C PRO A 368 9.48 -14.23 -30.84
N VAL A 369 9.25 -12.93 -30.62
CA VAL A 369 10.24 -11.87 -30.84
C VAL A 369 11.45 -12.12 -29.95
N SER A 370 12.60 -12.23 -30.63
CA SER A 370 13.94 -12.29 -30.10
C SER A 370 14.27 -11.11 -29.18
N GLU A 371 15.13 -11.39 -28.19
CA GLU A 371 15.77 -10.46 -27.27
C GLU A 371 16.09 -9.07 -27.89
N LEU A 372 15.67 -8.01 -27.20
CA LEU A 372 16.05 -6.63 -27.51
C LEU A 372 17.59 -6.49 -27.55
N PRO A 373 18.16 -5.76 -28.53
CA PRO A 373 19.60 -5.59 -28.64
C PRO A 373 20.11 -4.74 -27.48
N ARG A 374 21.15 -5.23 -26.81
CA ARG A 374 21.93 -4.45 -25.82
C ARG A 374 22.59 -3.27 -26.54
N PRO A 375 22.65 -2.06 -25.94
CA PRO A 375 23.30 -0.94 -26.58
C PRO A 375 24.80 -1.21 -26.70
N HIS A 376 25.29 -1.21 -27.93
CA HIS A 376 26.71 -1.16 -28.25
C HIS A 376 27.29 0.19 -27.82
N TYR A 377 28.06 0.19 -26.74
CA TYR A 377 29.01 1.25 -26.44
C TYR A 377 30.38 0.82 -26.98
N ARG A 378 30.84 1.44 -28.07
CA ARG A 378 32.26 1.41 -28.46
C ARG A 378 32.77 2.82 -28.75
N GLU A 379 33.49 3.31 -27.73
CA GLU A 379 34.68 4.17 -27.73
C GLU A 379 34.77 5.42 -28.61
N ARG A 380 35.04 6.56 -27.95
CA ARG A 380 36.20 7.36 -28.35
C ARG A 380 36.88 8.04 -27.16
N ASN A 381 38.18 7.78 -27.10
CA ASN A 381 39.20 8.42 -26.27
C ASN A 381 39.04 9.93 -26.15
N ASN A 382 38.91 10.42 -24.92
CA ASN A 382 39.53 11.65 -24.42
C ASN A 382 39.06 11.92 -22.98
N SER A 383 39.64 11.24 -21.98
CA SER A 383 39.21 11.53 -20.60
C SER A 383 40.10 11.07 -19.44
N PHE A 384 41.42 10.95 -19.57
CA PHE A 384 42.21 10.80 -18.34
C PHE A 384 42.11 12.08 -17.46
N ARG A 385 41.96 13.26 -18.09
CA ARG A 385 41.69 14.54 -17.40
C ARG A 385 40.22 14.73 -16.99
N THR A 386 39.25 14.30 -17.80
CA THR A 386 37.81 14.50 -17.54
C THR A 386 37.28 13.49 -16.51
N SER A 387 37.87 12.29 -16.38
CA SER A 387 37.55 11.33 -15.32
C SER A 387 37.99 11.79 -13.93
N PHE A 388 39.06 12.58 -13.81
CA PHE A 388 39.54 13.11 -12.52
C PHE A 388 38.61 14.20 -11.99
N LYS A 389 38.28 15.19 -12.84
CA LYS A 389 37.30 16.25 -12.48
C LYS A 389 35.92 15.67 -12.17
N ASN A 390 35.44 14.71 -12.95
CA ASN A 390 34.11 14.12 -12.74
C ASN A 390 34.05 13.17 -11.53
N ALA A 391 35.16 12.51 -11.16
CA ALA A 391 35.21 11.70 -9.94
C ALA A 391 35.27 12.56 -8.67
N ILE A 392 36.02 13.67 -8.70
CA ILE A 392 36.07 14.65 -7.60
C ILE A 392 34.74 15.37 -7.43
N ASN A 393 34.09 15.78 -8.51
CA ASN A 393 32.79 16.47 -8.46
C ASN A 393 31.63 15.60 -7.96
N ARG A 394 31.80 14.27 -7.88
CA ARG A 394 30.80 13.34 -7.31
C ARG A 394 30.91 13.17 -5.80
N LEU A 395 32.03 13.58 -5.21
CA LEU A 395 32.20 13.55 -3.77
C LEU A 395 31.73 14.90 -3.22
N ASN A 396 30.73 14.90 -2.35
CA ASN A 396 30.31 16.13 -1.67
C ASN A 396 31.53 16.68 -0.90
N PRO A 397 32.06 17.87 -1.25
CA PRO A 397 33.30 18.38 -0.67
C PRO A 397 33.18 18.59 0.83
N GLN A 398 31.98 18.90 1.33
CA GLN A 398 31.71 18.99 2.76
C GLN A 398 31.79 17.61 3.42
N PHE A 399 31.22 16.57 2.81
CA PHE A 399 31.28 15.20 3.34
C PHE A 399 32.72 14.66 3.39
N VAL A 400 33.52 14.91 2.35
CA VAL A 400 34.95 14.54 2.33
C VAL A 400 35.70 15.27 3.43
N PHE A 401 35.43 16.57 3.62
CA PHE A 401 36.04 17.37 4.66
C PHE A 401 35.65 16.90 6.08
N TYR A 402 34.38 16.59 6.33
CA TYR A 402 33.94 16.07 7.63
C TYR A 402 34.44 14.65 7.90
N THR A 403 34.50 13.80 6.88
CA THR A 403 35.08 12.45 6.99
C THR A 403 36.58 12.53 7.25
N PHE A 404 37.29 13.46 6.61
CA PHE A 404 38.68 13.77 6.89
C PHE A 404 38.87 14.22 8.33
N LEU A 405 38.08 15.19 8.79
CA LEU A 405 38.15 15.73 10.14
C LEU A 405 37.88 14.63 11.18
N PHE A 406 36.84 13.81 10.97
CA PHE A 406 36.49 12.69 11.84
C PHE A 406 37.58 11.61 11.88
N ALA A 407 38.12 11.20 10.73
CA ALA A 407 39.21 10.22 10.66
C ALA A 407 40.47 10.73 11.34
N LEU A 408 40.81 12.01 11.15
CA LEU A 408 41.95 12.66 11.78
C LEU A 408 41.80 12.72 13.30
N PHE A 409 40.62 13.11 13.81
CA PHE A 409 40.33 13.12 15.25
C PHE A 409 40.25 11.72 15.86
N LEU A 410 39.74 10.72 15.13
CA LEU A 410 39.64 9.34 15.61
C LEU A 410 41.03 8.67 15.68
N ILE A 411 41.87 8.88 14.68
CA ILE A 411 43.27 8.40 14.68
C ILE A 411 44.09 9.15 15.73
N TYR A 412 43.88 10.46 15.87
CA TYR A 412 44.49 11.25 16.95
C TYR A 412 44.06 10.74 18.33
N GLY A 413 42.76 10.53 18.55
CA GLY A 413 42.22 10.04 19.82
C GLY A 413 42.75 8.65 20.20
N LEU A 414 42.76 7.71 19.24
CA LEU A 414 43.31 6.37 19.46
C LEU A 414 44.81 6.39 19.78
N ASN A 415 45.59 7.20 19.07
CA ASN A 415 47.03 7.32 19.32
C ASN A 415 47.34 8.09 20.62
N SER A 416 46.51 9.06 21.00
CA SER A 416 46.62 9.79 22.27
C SER A 416 46.32 8.87 23.46
N ILE A 417 45.28 8.03 23.37
CA ILE A 417 45.00 6.99 24.37
C ILE A 417 46.18 6.03 24.51
N LEU A 418 46.78 5.62 23.39
CA LEU A 418 47.96 4.76 23.40
C LEU A 418 49.16 5.45 24.08
N TYR A 419 49.40 6.72 23.75
CA TYR A 419 50.46 7.53 24.35
C TYR A 419 50.30 7.65 25.88
N PHE A 420 49.12 8.07 26.36
CA PHE A 420 48.85 8.18 27.79
C PHE A 420 48.91 6.83 28.52
N SER A 421 48.51 5.74 27.85
CA SER A 421 48.61 4.38 28.41
C SER A 421 50.06 3.91 28.54
N LEU A 422 50.96 4.36 27.66
CA LEU A 422 52.39 4.04 27.72
C LEU A 422 53.14 4.88 28.75
N GLU A 423 52.77 6.16 28.87
CA GLU A 423 53.35 7.09 29.87
C GLU A 423 53.02 6.65 31.30
N LEU A 424 51.81 6.14 31.55
CA LEU A 424 51.38 5.60 32.84
C LEU A 424 52.21 4.39 33.31
N LEU A 425 52.84 3.68 32.38
CA LEU A 425 53.63 2.48 32.65
C LEU A 425 55.12 2.81 32.96
N ASN A 426 55.61 4.01 32.64
CA ASN A 426 56.98 4.46 32.93
C ASN A 426 57.06 6.00 33.03
N PRO A 427 56.71 6.58 34.19
CA PRO A 427 56.69 8.05 34.34
C PRO A 427 58.11 8.61 34.42
N THR A 428 58.49 9.49 33.49
CA THR A 428 59.69 10.34 33.63
C THR A 428 59.37 11.81 33.39
N SER A 429 59.81 12.69 34.30
CA SER A 429 59.48 14.11 34.31
C SER A 429 60.21 14.91 33.22
N LEU A 430 59.54 15.17 32.09
CA LEU A 430 59.87 16.27 31.16
C LEU A 430 58.65 16.63 30.28
N GLU A 431 57.68 17.35 30.86
CA GLU A 431 56.26 17.26 30.48
C GLU A 431 55.73 18.21 29.37
N ALA A 432 56.54 19.02 28.68
CA ALA A 432 56.03 19.95 27.64
C ALA A 432 56.61 19.75 26.23
N GLU A 433 57.89 19.40 26.11
CA GLU A 433 58.58 19.31 24.81
C GLU A 433 58.38 17.95 24.10
N GLN A 434 58.13 16.88 24.86
CA GLN A 434 57.93 15.51 24.35
C GLN A 434 56.56 15.33 23.64
N ASN A 435 55.55 16.11 24.04
CA ASN A 435 54.19 16.07 23.49
C ASN A 435 54.09 16.52 22.02
N LYS A 436 55.02 17.37 21.54
CA LYS A 436 55.01 17.92 20.17
C LYS A 436 55.37 16.88 19.09
N ALA A 437 56.31 15.98 19.38
CA ALA A 437 56.76 14.98 18.40
C ALA A 437 55.72 13.87 18.19
N VAL A 438 55.08 13.40 19.27
CA VAL A 438 53.97 12.44 19.21
C VAL A 438 52.76 13.04 18.49
N PHE A 439 52.48 14.32 18.75
CA PHE A 439 51.45 15.06 18.02
C PHE A 439 51.71 15.09 16.49
N LEU A 440 52.92 15.46 16.07
CA LEU A 440 53.29 15.54 14.66
C LEU A 440 53.31 14.17 13.97
N ALA A 441 53.71 13.12 14.70
CA ALA A 441 53.65 11.74 14.25
C ALA A 441 52.22 11.24 14.03
N ASN A 442 51.31 11.57 14.95
CA ASN A 442 49.89 11.22 14.83
C ASN A 442 49.24 11.95 13.65
N LEU A 443 49.59 13.22 13.45
CA LEU A 443 49.10 14.02 12.33
C LEU A 443 49.54 13.43 10.97
N THR A 444 50.83 13.12 10.83
CA THR A 444 51.38 12.51 9.60
C THR A 444 50.85 11.10 9.35
N THR A 445 50.61 10.30 10.41
CA THR A 445 49.98 8.97 10.32
C THR A 445 48.52 9.06 9.86
N GLY A 446 47.75 9.99 10.43
CA GLY A 446 46.37 10.26 10.01
C GLY A 446 46.28 10.71 8.55
N PHE A 447 47.21 11.59 8.14
CA PHE A 447 47.29 12.07 6.76
C PHE A 447 47.62 10.94 5.77
N ALA A 448 48.55 10.05 6.12
CA ALA A 448 48.88 8.89 5.30
C ALA A 448 47.69 7.94 5.13
N CYS A 449 46.95 7.67 6.21
CA CYS A 449 45.74 6.85 6.17
C CYS A 449 44.67 7.46 5.27
N PHE A 450 44.45 8.77 5.37
CA PHE A 450 43.50 9.51 4.54
C PHE A 450 43.86 9.45 3.05
N ILE A 451 45.12 9.72 2.71
CA ILE A 451 45.62 9.59 1.33
C ILE A 451 45.41 8.18 0.81
N SER A 452 45.73 7.17 1.64
CA SER A 452 45.56 5.76 1.26
C SER A 452 44.11 5.43 0.92
N LEU A 453 43.17 5.91 1.76
CA LEU A 453 41.74 5.66 1.59
C LEU A 453 41.17 6.39 0.36
N ILE A 454 41.54 7.66 0.15
CA ILE A 454 41.06 8.42 -1.01
C ILE A 454 41.57 7.83 -2.31
N ILE A 455 42.87 7.52 -2.41
CA ILE A 455 43.43 6.92 -3.62
C ILE A 455 42.79 5.56 -3.86
N PHE A 456 42.58 4.79 -2.80
CA PHE A 456 41.91 3.50 -2.90
C PHE A 456 40.49 3.64 -3.46
N ILE A 457 39.65 4.50 -2.87
CA ILE A 457 38.26 4.72 -3.30
C ILE A 457 38.19 5.23 -4.75
N LEU A 458 39.04 6.20 -5.11
CA LEU A 458 38.98 6.86 -6.42
C LEU A 458 39.55 6.00 -7.56
N PHE A 459 40.61 5.23 -7.29
CA PHE A 459 41.38 4.57 -8.34
C PHE A 459 41.35 3.06 -8.29
N ILE A 460 41.44 2.46 -7.10
CA ILE A 460 41.67 1.02 -6.94
C ILE A 460 40.35 0.25 -6.80
N GLU A 461 39.39 0.78 -6.03
CA GLU A 461 38.15 0.09 -5.67
C GLU A 461 37.33 -0.35 -6.89
N ARG A 462 37.31 0.47 -7.94
CA ARG A 462 36.59 0.22 -9.20
C ARG A 462 37.06 -1.02 -9.96
N PHE A 463 38.31 -1.46 -9.74
CA PHE A 463 38.87 -2.64 -10.39
C PHE A 463 38.59 -3.93 -9.61
N LEU A 464 38.03 -3.83 -8.41
CA LEU A 464 37.83 -4.94 -7.50
C LEU A 464 36.34 -5.27 -7.36
N THR A 465 35.97 -6.50 -7.74
CA THR A 465 34.57 -6.96 -7.69
C THR A 465 34.23 -7.65 -6.36
N LYS A 466 35.17 -8.39 -5.75
CA LYS A 466 34.94 -9.12 -4.50
C LYS A 466 35.27 -8.28 -3.27
N ASN A 467 34.39 -8.30 -2.26
CA ASN A 467 34.56 -7.49 -1.05
C ASN A 467 35.85 -7.84 -0.28
N TRP A 468 36.17 -9.12 -0.07
CA TRP A 468 37.37 -9.53 0.67
C TRP A 468 38.68 -9.03 0.02
N SER A 469 38.75 -9.00 -1.33
CA SER A 469 39.91 -8.46 -2.04
C SER A 469 40.06 -6.95 -1.86
N LYS A 470 38.96 -6.21 -1.69
CA LYS A 470 39.01 -4.77 -1.42
C LYS A 470 39.70 -4.48 -0.09
N TYR A 471 39.29 -5.16 0.98
CA TYR A 471 39.91 -4.97 2.30
C TYR A 471 41.37 -5.43 2.32
N THR A 472 41.70 -6.55 1.68
CA THR A 472 43.09 -7.05 1.65
C THR A 472 44.01 -6.07 0.94
N ILE A 473 43.60 -5.55 -0.22
CA ILE A 473 44.40 -4.60 -1.00
C ILE A 473 44.46 -3.25 -0.29
N LEU A 474 43.37 -2.80 0.35
CA LEU A 474 43.36 -1.59 1.17
C LEU A 474 44.38 -1.69 2.31
N ILE A 475 44.43 -2.81 3.04
CA ILE A 475 45.40 -3.03 4.13
C ILE A 475 46.85 -2.97 3.61
N VAL A 476 47.15 -3.68 2.52
CA VAL A 476 48.51 -3.68 1.91
C VAL A 476 48.90 -2.27 1.44
N PHE A 477 47.95 -1.56 0.83
CA PHE A 477 48.19 -0.21 0.34
C PHE A 477 48.40 0.78 1.49
N THR A 478 47.56 0.72 2.53
CA THR A 478 47.71 1.53 3.74
C THR A 478 49.05 1.26 4.42
N TYR A 479 49.50 0.00 4.51
CA TYR A 479 50.84 -0.33 5.03
C TYR A 479 51.96 0.38 4.26
N PHE A 480 51.92 0.38 2.93
CA PHE A 480 52.92 1.06 2.11
C PHE A 480 52.91 2.58 2.33
N THR A 481 51.73 3.20 2.40
CA THR A 481 51.62 4.64 2.70
C THR A 481 52.11 5.00 4.10
N LEU A 482 51.88 4.13 5.09
CA LEU A 482 52.41 4.30 6.45
C LEU A 482 53.94 4.17 6.46
N MET A 483 54.52 3.23 5.71
CA MET A 483 55.97 3.12 5.55
C MET A 483 56.59 4.38 4.93
N LEU A 484 55.96 4.95 3.89
CA LEU A 484 56.38 6.22 3.31
C LEU A 484 56.30 7.38 4.31
N ALA A 485 55.22 7.46 5.09
CA ALA A 485 55.09 8.47 6.14
C ALA A 485 56.18 8.33 7.20
N ARG A 486 56.57 7.10 7.56
CA ARG A 486 57.68 6.84 8.49
C ARG A 486 59.04 7.26 7.91
N LEU A 487 59.28 7.01 6.63
CA LEU A 487 60.49 7.50 5.95
C LEU A 487 60.54 9.03 5.94
N PHE A 488 59.41 9.68 5.70
CA PHE A 488 59.30 11.14 5.76
C PHE A 488 59.55 11.70 7.16
N GLN A 489 58.98 11.10 8.20
CA GLN A 489 59.27 11.45 9.60
C GLN A 489 60.77 11.30 9.93
N LYS A 490 61.43 10.26 9.40
CA LYS A 490 62.87 10.04 9.58
C LYS A 490 63.71 11.08 8.83
N ALA A 491 63.28 11.51 7.66
CA ALA A 491 63.92 12.59 6.92
C ALA A 491 63.80 13.94 7.64
N LEU A 492 62.60 14.27 8.15
CA LEU A 492 62.39 15.46 8.97
C LEU A 492 63.31 15.49 10.19
N TYR A 493 63.44 14.36 10.89
CA TYR A 493 64.37 14.22 12.01
C TYR A 493 65.82 14.60 11.65
N LEU A 494 66.31 14.14 10.50
CA LEU A 494 67.70 14.39 10.09
C LEU A 494 67.94 15.85 9.70
N VAL A 495 66.91 16.55 9.21
CA VAL A 495 67.00 17.95 8.77
C VAL A 495 66.86 18.92 9.95
N GLU A 496 65.97 18.63 10.90
CA GLU A 496 65.64 19.49 12.02
C GLU A 496 66.50 19.19 13.27
N ASN A 497 67.80 18.96 13.09
CA ASN A 497 68.72 18.39 14.09
C ASN A 497 68.88 19.25 15.37
N ASP A 498 67.91 19.14 16.28
CA ASP A 498 67.81 19.92 17.52
C ASP A 498 68.59 19.28 18.69
N GLY A 499 69.81 18.79 18.40
CA GLY A 499 70.69 18.18 19.41
C GLY A 499 70.10 16.96 20.14
N GLY A 500 69.09 16.29 19.56
CA GLY A 500 68.46 15.09 20.14
C GLY A 500 67.35 15.34 21.17
N LYS A 501 66.85 16.57 21.35
CA LYS A 501 65.82 16.85 22.38
C LYS A 501 64.40 16.39 22.00
N TYR A 502 63.95 16.68 20.78
CA TYR A 502 62.56 16.42 20.37
C TYR A 502 62.34 15.03 19.77
N TRP A 503 63.09 14.71 18.72
CA TRP A 503 62.87 13.51 17.92
C TRP A 503 63.53 12.26 18.49
N ALA A 504 64.58 12.40 19.30
CA ALA A 504 65.23 11.23 19.91
C ALA A 504 64.27 10.51 20.85
N HIS A 505 63.40 11.21 21.57
CA HIS A 505 62.38 10.61 22.44
C HIS A 505 61.30 9.85 21.64
N TYR A 506 60.84 10.39 20.51
CA TYR A 506 59.92 9.70 19.62
C TYR A 506 60.54 8.43 19.02
N TRP A 507 61.77 8.52 18.51
CA TRP A 507 62.51 7.36 18.02
C TRP A 507 62.84 6.37 19.14
N ARG A 508 63.00 6.84 20.39
CA ARG A 508 63.20 6.03 21.60
C ARG A 508 61.98 5.17 21.92
N ILE A 509 60.77 5.74 21.95
CA ILE A 509 59.48 5.01 22.09
C ILE A 509 59.30 4.00 20.95
N MET A 510 59.75 4.34 19.74
CA MET A 510 59.66 3.49 18.56
C MET A 510 60.83 2.50 18.40
N SER A 511 61.89 2.60 19.22
CA SER A 511 63.09 1.76 19.11
C SER A 511 62.97 0.49 19.96
N ILE A 512 63.37 -0.63 19.39
CA ILE A 512 63.31 -1.96 20.05
C ILE A 512 64.20 -2.03 21.32
N LYS A 513 65.21 -1.16 21.43
CA LYS A 513 66.19 -1.17 22.54
C LYS A 513 65.70 -0.55 23.86
N TYR A 514 64.60 0.20 23.87
CA TYR A 514 64.11 0.86 25.10
C TYR A 514 63.07 0.04 25.88
N THR A 515 62.79 -1.18 25.44
CA THR A 515 61.83 -2.10 26.03
C THR A 515 62.56 -3.33 26.57
N GLU A 516 63.43 -3.15 27.57
CA GLU A 516 64.06 -4.29 28.28
C GLU A 516 63.03 -5.12 29.05
N THR A 517 61.82 -4.59 29.28
CA THR A 517 60.65 -5.35 29.76
C THR A 517 59.85 -5.95 28.61
N GLY A 518 60.42 -6.91 27.86
CA GLY A 518 59.70 -7.99 27.16
C GLY A 518 58.54 -7.67 26.19
N ILE A 519 58.21 -6.41 25.92
CA ILE A 519 57.05 -6.03 25.09
C ILE A 519 57.59 -5.38 23.81
N ALA A 520 57.98 -6.21 22.86
CA ALA A 520 58.26 -5.82 21.47
C ALA A 520 57.01 -5.28 20.71
N ASN A 521 55.89 -4.97 21.40
CA ASN A 521 54.57 -4.83 20.80
C ASN A 521 54.13 -3.38 20.50
N HIS A 522 54.78 -2.34 21.03
CA HIS A 522 54.26 -0.96 20.87
C HIS A 522 54.36 -0.44 19.42
N SER A 523 55.46 -0.73 18.71
CA SER A 523 55.63 -0.37 17.29
C SER A 523 54.63 -1.09 16.38
N THR A 524 54.26 -2.33 16.72
CA THR A 524 53.27 -3.12 15.97
C THR A 524 51.84 -2.59 16.12
N LEU A 525 51.47 -2.12 17.31
CA LEU A 525 50.16 -1.52 17.57
C LEU A 525 49.96 -0.20 16.80
N TYR A 526 51.01 0.63 16.73
CA TYR A 526 51.01 1.86 15.91
C TYR A 526 50.91 1.60 14.40
N LEU A 527 51.14 0.38 13.93
CA LEU A 527 50.93 -0.03 12.53
C LEU A 527 49.55 -0.66 12.32
N LEU A 528 49.07 -1.47 13.27
CA LEU A 528 47.82 -2.22 13.13
C LEU A 528 46.57 -1.33 13.32
N ILE A 529 46.55 -0.45 14.32
CA ILE A 529 45.37 0.38 14.63
C ILE A 529 44.93 1.26 13.45
N PRO A 530 45.83 1.97 12.76
CA PRO A 530 45.42 2.80 11.62
C PRO A 530 44.87 1.98 10.45
N MET A 531 45.36 0.75 10.22
CA MET A 531 44.83 -0.14 9.19
C MET A 531 43.40 -0.58 9.49
N VAL A 532 43.12 -0.93 10.75
CA VAL A 532 41.76 -1.29 11.20
C VAL A 532 40.83 -0.08 11.06
N ALA A 533 41.28 1.11 11.46
CA ALA A 533 40.51 2.34 11.34
C ALA A 533 40.11 2.64 9.89
N VAL A 534 41.07 2.52 8.95
CA VAL A 534 40.81 2.70 7.51
C VAL A 534 39.79 1.69 6.98
N CYS A 535 39.83 0.43 7.43
CA CYS A 535 38.84 -0.58 7.05
C CYS A 535 37.43 -0.26 7.57
N VAL A 536 37.30 0.23 8.81
CA VAL A 536 36.01 0.63 9.39
C VAL A 536 35.42 1.82 8.64
N ILE A 537 36.24 2.82 8.31
CA ILE A 537 35.78 3.99 7.53
C ILE A 537 35.33 3.55 6.13
N PHE A 538 36.10 2.68 5.47
CA PHE A 538 35.75 2.14 4.16
C PHE A 538 34.45 1.33 4.19
N TYR A 539 34.22 0.53 5.23
CA TYR A 539 32.96 -0.22 5.41
C TYR A 539 31.75 0.72 5.50
N ASN A 540 31.84 1.77 6.32
CA ASN A 540 30.76 2.75 6.46
C ASN A 540 30.49 3.49 5.14
N TRP A 541 31.55 3.84 4.41
CA TRP A 541 31.44 4.44 3.07
C TRP A 541 30.72 3.51 2.08
N GLN A 542 31.09 2.22 2.05
CA GLN A 542 30.45 1.23 1.17
C GLN A 542 28.96 1.06 1.50
N ARG A 543 28.62 1.01 2.80
CA ARG A 543 27.22 0.93 3.25
C ARG A 543 26.40 2.15 2.86
N SER A 544 26.96 3.36 2.95
CA SER A 544 26.26 4.59 2.55
C SER A 544 25.91 4.55 1.06
N LYS A 545 26.86 4.15 0.20
CA LYS A 545 26.65 4.03 -1.24
C LYS A 545 25.57 3.00 -1.61
N ASP A 546 25.51 1.88 -0.89
CA ASP A 546 24.49 0.85 -1.10
C ASP A 546 23.09 1.32 -0.66
N LEU A 547 23.01 2.16 0.39
CA LEU A 547 21.77 2.78 0.83
C LEU A 547 21.27 3.80 -0.20
N ASP A 548 22.14 4.68 -0.69
CA ASP A 548 21.79 5.68 -1.71
C ASP A 548 21.27 5.03 -3.00
N ARG A 549 21.90 3.93 -3.42
CA ARG A 549 21.43 3.16 -4.58
C ARG A 549 20.02 2.60 -4.36
N LYS A 550 19.75 2.03 -3.18
CA LYS A 550 18.43 1.49 -2.84
C LYS A 550 17.37 2.57 -2.76
N ILE A 551 17.70 3.75 -2.23
CA ILE A 551 16.79 4.90 -2.19
C ILE A 551 16.45 5.35 -3.62
N SER A 552 17.45 5.51 -4.49
CA SER A 552 17.22 5.89 -5.88
C SER A 552 16.40 4.85 -6.66
N GLU A 553 16.63 3.55 -6.43
CA GLU A 553 15.82 2.48 -6.99
C GLU A 553 14.35 2.56 -6.52
N GLN A 554 14.12 2.88 -5.24
CA GLN A 554 12.78 3.07 -4.67
C GLN A 554 12.07 4.30 -5.24
N GLU A 555 12.78 5.42 -5.40
CA GLU A 555 12.24 6.63 -6.03
C GLU A 555 11.80 6.37 -7.47
N TYR A 556 12.62 5.64 -8.24
CA TYR A 556 12.27 5.25 -9.60
C TYR A 556 11.04 4.34 -9.63
N GLN A 557 10.95 3.35 -8.73
CA GLN A 557 9.78 2.49 -8.61
C GLN A 557 8.51 3.26 -8.25
N LEU A 558 8.62 4.24 -7.33
CA LEU A 558 7.50 5.08 -6.92
C LEU A 558 7.00 5.92 -8.10
N LEU A 559 7.91 6.58 -8.83
CA LEU A 559 7.57 7.36 -10.02
C LEU A 559 6.87 6.50 -11.08
N ASN A 560 7.34 5.27 -11.31
CA ASN A 560 6.72 4.37 -12.27
C ASN A 560 5.33 3.90 -11.80
N LEU A 561 5.16 3.64 -10.50
CA LEU A 561 3.85 3.32 -9.92
C LEU A 561 2.87 4.49 -10.03
N GLU A 562 3.32 5.72 -9.82
CA GLU A 562 2.50 6.92 -10.03
C GLU A 562 2.09 7.06 -11.51
N LYS A 563 3.02 6.89 -12.45
CA LYS A 563 2.70 6.90 -13.90
C LYS A 563 1.65 5.84 -14.26
N LEU A 564 1.81 4.62 -13.76
CA LEU A 564 0.87 3.51 -13.98
C LEU A 564 -0.49 3.77 -13.33
N LYS A 565 -0.51 4.36 -12.13
CA LYS A 565 -1.74 4.74 -11.43
C LYS A 565 -2.51 5.79 -12.22
N THR A 566 -1.84 6.85 -12.69
CA THR A 566 -2.44 7.90 -13.51
C THR A 566 -2.98 7.31 -14.82
N LYS A 567 -2.21 6.45 -15.50
CA LYS A 567 -2.67 5.76 -16.72
C LYS A 567 -3.90 4.88 -16.44
N ALA A 568 -3.91 4.14 -15.33
CA ALA A 568 -5.06 3.31 -14.94
C ALA A 568 -6.31 4.16 -14.60
N GLN A 569 -6.13 5.32 -13.96
CA GLN A 569 -7.21 6.26 -13.69
C GLN A 569 -7.81 6.82 -14.98
N LEU A 570 -6.97 7.22 -15.95
CA LEU A 570 -7.43 7.66 -17.27
C LEU A 570 -8.20 6.54 -17.99
N ASN A 571 -7.64 5.34 -18.07
CA ASN A 571 -8.29 4.20 -18.72
C ASN A 571 -9.63 3.81 -18.06
N ALA A 572 -9.73 3.91 -16.73
CA ALA A 572 -10.97 3.63 -16.00
C ALA A 572 -12.06 4.68 -16.27
N LEU A 573 -11.69 5.94 -16.51
CA LEU A 573 -12.61 6.99 -16.92
C LEU A 573 -13.08 6.78 -18.38
N GLU A 574 -12.25 6.17 -19.22
CA GLU A 574 -12.53 5.91 -20.64
C GLU A 574 -13.41 4.67 -20.89
N ALA A 575 -13.30 3.61 -20.08
CA ALA A 575 -13.90 2.30 -20.36
C ALA A 575 -15.42 2.18 -20.12
N ARG A 576 -16.14 3.29 -19.91
CA ARG A 576 -17.56 3.24 -19.51
C ARG A 576 -18.50 3.47 -20.68
N ILE A 577 -18.89 2.39 -21.36
CA ILE A 577 -20.06 2.40 -22.24
C ILE A 577 -21.32 2.47 -21.38
N ASN A 578 -22.28 3.33 -21.73
CA ASN A 578 -23.56 3.36 -21.04
C ASN A 578 -24.41 2.12 -21.40
N PRO A 579 -24.69 1.19 -20.46
CA PRO A 579 -25.43 -0.02 -20.78
C PRO A 579 -26.85 0.27 -21.25
N HIS A 580 -27.49 1.31 -20.71
CA HIS A 580 -28.85 1.70 -21.07
C HIS A 580 -28.93 2.25 -22.51
N PHE A 581 -27.95 3.04 -22.94
CA PHE A 581 -27.85 3.45 -24.35
C PHE A 581 -27.77 2.23 -25.28
N LEU A 582 -26.90 1.27 -24.96
CA LEU A 582 -26.73 0.06 -25.77
C LEU A 582 -28.04 -0.73 -25.89
N TYR A 583 -28.73 -0.98 -24.77
CA TYR A 583 -30.01 -1.70 -24.81
C TYR A 583 -31.06 -0.95 -25.64
N ASN A 584 -31.14 0.37 -25.51
CA ASN A 584 -32.11 1.16 -26.26
C ASN A 584 -31.81 1.16 -27.76
N SER A 585 -30.54 1.25 -28.15
CA SER A 585 -30.13 1.19 -29.55
C SER A 585 -30.45 -0.18 -30.16
N LEU A 586 -30.18 -1.29 -29.45
CA LEU A 586 -30.52 -2.64 -29.91
C LEU A 586 -32.03 -2.87 -30.04
N ASN A 587 -32.83 -2.36 -29.09
CA ASN A 587 -34.28 -2.44 -29.17
C ASN A 587 -34.84 -1.61 -30.35
N SER A 588 -34.26 -0.43 -30.59
CA SER A 588 -34.67 0.44 -31.72
C SER A 588 -34.33 -0.22 -33.06
N ILE A 589 -33.14 -0.81 -33.18
CA ILE A 589 -32.77 -1.63 -34.35
C ILE A 589 -33.79 -2.77 -34.53
N THR A 590 -34.14 -3.48 -33.46
CA THR A 590 -35.10 -4.60 -33.51
C THR A 590 -36.48 -4.15 -34.01
N GLY A 591 -36.95 -2.96 -33.61
CA GLY A 591 -38.19 -2.38 -34.12
C GLY A 591 -38.10 -1.93 -35.58
N LEU A 592 -36.96 -1.36 -35.99
CA LEU A 592 -36.75 -0.86 -37.35
C LEU A 592 -36.56 -1.98 -38.39
N ILE A 593 -36.12 -3.18 -38.01
CA ILE A 593 -35.84 -4.29 -38.96
C ILE A 593 -37.04 -4.59 -39.87
N HIS A 594 -38.26 -4.54 -39.34
CA HIS A 594 -39.47 -4.82 -40.12
C HIS A 594 -40.07 -3.55 -40.75
N ASP A 595 -39.97 -2.40 -40.08
CA ASP A 595 -40.64 -1.17 -40.50
C ASP A 595 -39.81 -0.32 -41.49
N ASN A 596 -38.49 -0.26 -41.29
CA ASN A 596 -37.56 0.49 -42.13
C ASN A 596 -36.15 -0.13 -42.08
N PRO A 597 -35.87 -1.15 -42.92
CA PRO A 597 -34.62 -1.91 -42.87
C PRO A 597 -33.39 -1.06 -43.19
N ASP A 598 -33.51 -0.07 -44.08
CA ASP A 598 -32.41 0.83 -44.43
C ASP A 598 -31.97 1.67 -43.21
N LYS A 599 -32.93 2.20 -42.43
CA LYS A 599 -32.63 2.90 -41.17
C LYS A 599 -32.05 1.96 -40.11
N ALA A 600 -32.49 0.70 -40.06
CA ALA A 600 -31.94 -0.29 -39.13
C ALA A 600 -30.48 -0.62 -39.46
N GLU A 601 -30.15 -0.74 -40.75
CA GLU A 601 -28.79 -0.92 -41.24
C GLU A 601 -27.92 0.30 -40.91
N GLU A 602 -28.40 1.51 -41.20
CA GLU A 602 -27.70 2.75 -40.88
C GLU A 602 -27.40 2.86 -39.38
N MET A 603 -28.40 2.61 -38.53
CA MET A 603 -28.26 2.61 -37.06
C MET A 603 -27.22 1.58 -36.60
N THR A 604 -27.18 0.41 -37.22
CA THR A 604 -26.21 -0.66 -36.93
C THR A 604 -24.79 -0.23 -37.30
N ILE A 605 -24.60 0.42 -38.44
CA ILE A 605 -23.31 0.96 -38.88
C ILE A 605 -22.83 2.05 -37.92
N GLN A 606 -23.69 3.00 -37.54
CA GLN A 606 -23.33 4.05 -36.58
C GLN A 606 -22.97 3.47 -35.21
N LEU A 607 -23.73 2.46 -34.75
CA LEU A 607 -23.45 1.78 -33.50
C LEU A 607 -22.10 1.05 -33.56
N SER A 608 -21.78 0.38 -34.67
CA SER A 608 -20.48 -0.27 -34.90
C SER A 608 -19.31 0.72 -34.90
N LYS A 609 -19.48 1.89 -35.53
CA LYS A 609 -18.49 2.99 -35.52
C LYS A 609 -18.24 3.48 -34.09
N LEU A 610 -19.30 3.72 -33.32
CA LEU A 610 -19.20 4.16 -31.93
C LEU A 610 -18.49 3.09 -31.05
N PHE A 611 -18.84 1.82 -31.22
CA PHE A 611 -18.17 0.72 -30.52
C PHE A 611 -16.70 0.61 -30.86
N ARG A 612 -16.34 0.66 -32.15
CA ARG A 612 -14.93 0.67 -32.58
C ARG A 612 -14.18 1.85 -31.97
N ALA A 613 -14.82 3.02 -31.91
CA ALA A 613 -14.25 4.19 -31.28
C ALA A 613 -14.09 4.04 -29.76
N THR A 614 -14.89 3.22 -29.06
CA THR A 614 -14.76 2.96 -27.60
C THR A 614 -13.90 1.75 -27.24
N THR A 615 -13.87 0.70 -28.06
CA THR A 615 -13.13 -0.55 -27.80
C THR A 615 -11.83 -0.64 -28.58
N GLY A 616 -11.57 0.27 -29.51
CA GLY A 616 -10.35 0.31 -30.31
C GLY A 616 -9.13 0.44 -29.40
N ARG A 617 -8.21 -0.54 -29.52
CA ARG A 617 -6.86 -0.49 -28.94
C ARG A 617 -6.02 0.54 -29.70
N SER A 618 -6.24 1.81 -29.44
CA SER A 618 -5.24 2.84 -29.71
C SER A 618 -4.52 3.12 -28.39
N ASP A 619 -3.19 2.98 -28.37
CA ASP A 619 -2.33 3.39 -27.24
C ASP A 619 -2.28 4.93 -27.06
N GLN A 620 -3.25 5.65 -27.63
CA GLN A 620 -3.28 7.11 -27.71
C GLN A 620 -4.35 7.67 -26.76
N SER A 621 -3.93 8.43 -25.75
CA SER A 621 -4.80 9.15 -24.81
C SER A 621 -5.51 10.38 -25.41
N PHE A 622 -5.25 10.69 -26.69
CA PHE A 622 -5.67 11.91 -27.36
C PHE A 622 -6.26 11.63 -28.75
N HIS A 623 -7.32 12.35 -29.09
CA HIS A 623 -7.98 12.37 -30.39
C HIS A 623 -7.88 13.76 -31.01
N SER A 624 -7.92 13.86 -32.34
CA SER A 624 -8.15 15.16 -32.98
C SER A 624 -9.58 15.64 -32.70
N ILE A 625 -9.83 16.94 -32.79
CA ILE A 625 -11.19 17.48 -32.68
C ILE A 625 -12.11 16.82 -33.73
N ALA A 626 -11.60 16.55 -34.93
CA ALA A 626 -12.35 15.83 -35.96
C ALA A 626 -12.75 14.40 -35.51
N GLU A 627 -11.83 13.65 -34.91
CA GLU A 627 -12.10 12.29 -34.39
C GLU A 627 -13.17 12.31 -33.27
N GLU A 628 -13.11 13.27 -32.34
CA GLU A 628 -14.14 13.41 -31.31
C GLU A 628 -15.50 13.84 -31.88
N LEU A 629 -15.52 14.73 -32.88
CA LEU A 629 -16.75 15.13 -33.54
C LEU A 629 -17.40 13.99 -34.31
N ASP A 630 -16.62 13.09 -34.92
CA ASP A 630 -17.17 11.91 -35.61
C ASP A 630 -17.86 10.95 -34.62
N ILE A 631 -17.30 10.81 -33.42
CA ILE A 631 -17.93 10.07 -32.31
C ILE A 631 -19.24 10.74 -31.89
N VAL A 632 -19.23 12.05 -31.69
CA VAL A 632 -20.42 12.84 -31.32
C VAL A 632 -21.51 12.76 -32.38
N LYS A 633 -21.17 12.90 -33.66
CA LYS A 633 -22.11 12.78 -34.79
C LYS A 633 -22.73 11.39 -34.86
N SER A 634 -21.92 10.34 -34.69
CA SER A 634 -22.41 8.95 -34.67
C SER A 634 -23.40 8.75 -33.52
N TYR A 635 -23.09 9.28 -32.32
CA TYR A 635 -23.97 9.21 -31.15
C TYR A 635 -25.30 9.97 -31.37
N LEU A 636 -25.23 11.21 -31.84
CA LEU A 636 -26.41 12.04 -32.11
C LEU A 636 -27.30 11.46 -33.22
N SER A 637 -26.71 10.87 -34.26
CA SER A 637 -27.44 10.19 -35.33
C SER A 637 -28.25 9.00 -34.80
N ILE A 638 -27.67 8.18 -33.90
CA ILE A 638 -28.37 7.06 -33.26
C ILE A 638 -29.54 7.56 -32.40
N GLU A 639 -29.32 8.60 -31.57
CA GLU A 639 -30.40 9.17 -30.75
C GLU A 639 -31.47 9.86 -31.61
N GLN A 640 -31.10 10.49 -32.72
CA GLN A 640 -32.07 11.09 -33.66
C GLN A 640 -32.95 10.03 -34.29
N MET A 641 -32.40 8.89 -34.72
CA MET A 641 -33.21 7.77 -35.22
C MET A 641 -34.18 7.24 -34.16
N ARG A 642 -33.80 7.28 -32.88
CA ARG A 642 -34.63 6.83 -31.75
C ARG A 642 -35.73 7.83 -31.37
N PHE A 643 -35.42 9.12 -31.38
CA PHE A 643 -36.38 10.19 -31.04
C PHE A 643 -37.19 10.69 -32.24
N GLY A 644 -36.82 10.28 -33.46
CA GLY A 644 -37.45 10.73 -34.71
C GLY A 644 -37.32 12.23 -34.89
N ASP A 645 -38.37 12.86 -35.42
CA ASP A 645 -38.40 14.30 -35.70
C ASP A 645 -38.34 15.19 -34.43
N ARG A 646 -38.44 14.58 -33.24
CA ARG A 646 -38.36 15.29 -31.97
C ARG A 646 -36.95 15.75 -31.61
N LEU A 647 -35.90 15.21 -32.20
CA LEU A 647 -34.52 15.64 -31.94
C LEU A 647 -33.93 16.31 -33.19
N LYS A 648 -33.56 17.58 -33.04
CA LYS A 648 -32.75 18.32 -34.02
C LYS A 648 -31.40 18.65 -33.41
N TYR A 649 -30.35 18.53 -34.20
CA TYR A 649 -29.02 18.92 -33.75
C TYR A 649 -28.24 19.65 -34.83
N SER A 650 -27.33 20.53 -34.43
CA SER A 650 -26.36 21.16 -35.31
C SER A 650 -24.93 21.02 -34.75
N VAL A 651 -23.95 20.86 -35.63
CA VAL A 651 -22.53 20.76 -35.27
C VAL A 651 -21.75 21.75 -36.13
N GLN A 652 -21.11 22.73 -35.49
CA GLN A 652 -20.35 23.79 -36.12
C GLN A 652 -18.90 23.74 -35.61
N LEU A 653 -17.95 23.64 -36.55
CA LEU A 653 -16.52 23.69 -36.27
C LEU A 653 -15.90 24.86 -37.03
N GLU A 654 -15.18 25.73 -36.33
CA GLU A 654 -14.38 26.77 -36.97
C GLU A 654 -13.25 26.16 -37.81
N PRO A 655 -13.07 26.59 -39.09
CA PRO A 655 -12.05 26.04 -39.97
C PRO A 655 -10.63 26.16 -39.40
N GLY A 656 -9.83 25.09 -39.51
CA GLY A 656 -8.42 25.06 -39.07
C GLY A 656 -8.21 24.46 -37.67
N LEU A 657 -9.28 24.03 -36.99
CA LEU A 657 -9.20 23.37 -35.68
C LEU A 657 -9.26 21.84 -35.75
N GLU A 658 -9.44 21.25 -36.94
CA GLU A 658 -9.77 19.83 -37.16
C GLU A 658 -8.72 18.88 -36.55
N ASN A 659 -7.44 19.24 -36.69
CA ASN A 659 -6.31 18.38 -36.35
C ASN A 659 -5.76 18.61 -34.93
N ILE A 660 -6.32 19.56 -34.19
CA ILE A 660 -5.85 19.84 -32.83
C ILE A 660 -6.18 18.65 -31.94
N LYS A 661 -5.19 18.19 -31.18
CA LYS A 661 -5.34 17.05 -30.28
C LYS A 661 -5.99 17.49 -28.97
N ILE A 662 -6.97 16.72 -28.53
CA ILE A 662 -7.71 16.89 -27.28
C ILE A 662 -7.85 15.53 -26.58
N PRO A 663 -8.11 15.49 -25.26
CA PRO A 663 -8.30 14.24 -24.56
C PRO A 663 -9.46 13.47 -25.18
N ARG A 664 -9.25 12.17 -25.37
CA ARG A 664 -10.29 11.30 -25.91
C ARG A 664 -11.52 11.28 -25.00
N PHE A 665 -12.70 11.19 -25.60
CA PHE A 665 -14.00 11.25 -24.94
C PHE A 665 -14.18 12.51 -24.07
N LEU A 666 -13.89 13.68 -24.65
CA LEU A 666 -14.15 14.97 -23.99
C LEU A 666 -15.58 15.44 -24.29
N LEU A 667 -16.04 15.31 -25.54
CA LEU A 667 -17.30 15.90 -25.99
C LEU A 667 -18.50 14.95 -25.80
N GLN A 668 -18.30 13.66 -26.09
CA GLN A 668 -19.38 12.66 -26.02
C GLN A 668 -20.15 12.67 -24.69
N PRO A 669 -19.51 12.68 -23.49
CA PRO A 669 -20.28 12.59 -22.24
C PRO A 669 -21.12 13.84 -21.96
N ILE A 670 -20.75 14.99 -22.52
CA ILE A 670 -21.51 16.25 -22.39
C ILE A 670 -22.76 16.20 -23.25
N VAL A 671 -22.61 15.70 -24.48
CA VAL A 671 -23.74 15.49 -25.40
C VAL A 671 -24.70 14.41 -24.85
N GLU A 672 -24.17 13.34 -24.25
CA GLU A 672 -24.97 12.34 -23.54
C GLU A 672 -25.73 12.96 -22.36
N ASN A 673 -25.10 13.88 -21.62
CA ASN A 673 -25.75 14.62 -20.53
C ASN A 673 -26.89 15.52 -21.05
N ALA A 674 -26.69 16.20 -22.18
CA ALA A 674 -27.71 17.03 -22.84
C ALA A 674 -28.94 16.18 -23.25
N ILE A 675 -28.74 15.00 -23.84
CA ILE A 675 -29.83 14.09 -24.22
C ILE A 675 -30.58 13.54 -23.00
N LYS A 676 -29.86 13.04 -21.99
CA LYS A 676 -30.49 12.35 -20.86
C LYS A 676 -31.17 13.27 -19.88
N HIS A 677 -30.52 14.38 -19.55
CA HIS A 677 -30.98 15.27 -18.50
C HIS A 677 -31.70 16.50 -19.04
N GLY A 678 -31.51 16.83 -20.32
CA GLY A 678 -32.27 17.84 -21.06
C GLY A 678 -33.40 17.21 -21.87
N ILE A 679 -33.07 16.70 -23.05
CA ILE A 679 -34.06 16.29 -24.07
C ILE A 679 -35.04 15.22 -23.58
N SER A 680 -34.58 14.23 -22.81
CA SER A 680 -35.45 13.15 -22.32
C SER A 680 -36.52 13.62 -21.32
N LYS A 681 -36.43 14.85 -20.81
CA LYS A 681 -37.37 15.42 -19.82
C LYS A 681 -38.40 16.38 -20.43
N ILE A 682 -38.24 16.76 -21.70
CA ILE A 682 -39.17 17.65 -22.39
C ILE A 682 -40.06 16.85 -23.34
N THR A 683 -41.32 17.24 -23.45
CA THR A 683 -42.30 16.63 -24.35
C THR A 683 -42.26 17.25 -25.75
N GLU A 684 -41.70 18.45 -25.87
CA GLU A 684 -41.56 19.22 -27.13
C GLU A 684 -40.32 18.77 -27.95
N HIS A 685 -40.00 19.53 -29.00
CA HIS A 685 -38.82 19.31 -29.84
C HIS A 685 -37.54 19.65 -29.09
N GLY A 686 -36.63 18.68 -28.99
CA GLY A 686 -35.29 18.86 -28.44
C GLY A 686 -34.32 19.40 -29.47
N ILE A 687 -33.53 20.40 -29.06
CA ILE A 687 -32.48 21.03 -29.86
C ILE A 687 -31.15 20.86 -29.14
N ILE A 688 -30.13 20.39 -29.86
CA ILE A 688 -28.74 20.33 -29.38
C ILE A 688 -27.83 21.04 -30.37
N ASP A 689 -27.13 22.08 -29.92
CA ASP A 689 -26.15 22.79 -30.73
C ASP A 689 -24.74 22.59 -30.16
N VAL A 690 -23.84 22.07 -30.99
CA VAL A 690 -22.43 21.88 -30.67
C VAL A 690 -21.61 22.87 -31.48
N LYS A 691 -20.92 23.79 -30.82
CA LYS A 691 -20.09 24.81 -31.45
C LYS A 691 -18.66 24.76 -30.90
N ILE A 692 -17.69 24.74 -31.80
CA ILE A 692 -16.26 24.74 -31.46
C ILE A 692 -15.60 25.93 -32.15
N SER A 693 -15.02 26.83 -31.36
CA SER A 693 -14.38 28.05 -31.85
C SER A 693 -13.10 28.38 -31.10
N LYS A 694 -12.21 29.15 -31.73
CA LYS A 694 -10.97 29.64 -31.12
C LYS A 694 -11.21 31.00 -30.46
N GLU A 695 -10.90 31.10 -29.17
CA GLU A 695 -10.94 32.34 -28.40
C GLU A 695 -9.52 32.69 -27.92
N LYS A 696 -8.79 33.51 -28.68
CA LYS A 696 -7.38 33.87 -28.42
C LYS A 696 -6.49 32.61 -28.34
N ASP A 697 -5.99 32.27 -27.15
CA ASP A 697 -5.10 31.14 -26.87
C ASP A 697 -5.84 29.89 -26.37
N LEU A 698 -7.18 29.95 -26.31
CA LEU A 698 -8.05 28.87 -25.85
C LEU A 698 -8.96 28.38 -26.99
N ILE A 699 -9.33 27.11 -26.92
CA ILE A 699 -10.40 26.52 -27.74
C ILE A 699 -11.61 26.36 -26.85
N ALA A 700 -12.72 26.96 -27.27
CA ALA A 700 -14.00 26.88 -26.58
C ALA A 700 -14.88 25.81 -27.25
N PHE A 701 -15.30 24.82 -26.46
CA PHE A 701 -16.31 23.83 -26.83
C PHE A 701 -17.61 24.18 -26.13
N GLN A 702 -18.63 24.55 -26.89
CA GLN A 702 -19.93 24.96 -26.38
C GLN A 702 -20.97 23.92 -26.79
N ILE A 703 -21.65 23.33 -25.81
CA ILE A 703 -22.76 22.40 -26.03
C ILE A 703 -23.99 23.02 -25.40
N HIS A 704 -25.00 23.25 -26.23
CA HIS A 704 -26.22 23.94 -25.86
C HIS A 704 -27.42 23.02 -26.03
N ASP A 705 -28.36 23.06 -25.07
CA ASP A 705 -29.63 22.35 -25.15
C ASP A 705 -30.81 23.17 -24.62
N ASN A 706 -31.99 22.90 -25.15
CA ASN A 706 -33.25 23.54 -24.72
C ASN A 706 -33.98 22.76 -23.60
N GLY A 707 -33.25 21.92 -22.85
CA GLY A 707 -33.78 21.23 -21.69
C GLY A 707 -33.94 22.15 -20.46
N PRO A 708 -34.54 21.64 -19.36
CA PRO A 708 -34.69 22.41 -18.12
C PRO A 708 -33.34 22.87 -17.55
N ALA A 709 -33.30 24.10 -17.03
CA ALA A 709 -32.12 24.72 -16.45
C ALA A 709 -31.48 23.88 -15.33
N PHE A 710 -30.17 24.04 -15.14
CA PHE A 710 -29.48 23.47 -13.98
C PHE A 710 -29.95 24.16 -12.69
N LYS A 711 -30.35 23.39 -11.68
CA LYS A 711 -30.61 23.90 -10.33
C LYS A 711 -29.35 24.53 -9.72
N GLU A 712 -29.50 25.63 -8.96
CA GLU A 712 -28.41 26.42 -8.38
C GLU A 712 -27.46 25.64 -7.45
N ASP A 713 -27.92 24.52 -6.86
CA ASP A 713 -27.12 23.65 -5.95
C ASP A 713 -26.46 22.43 -6.63
N LEU A 714 -26.52 22.31 -7.97
CA LEU A 714 -25.95 21.15 -8.66
C LEU A 714 -24.42 21.25 -8.77
N SER A 715 -23.73 20.70 -7.77
CA SER A 715 -22.44 20.04 -8.02
C SER A 715 -22.68 18.96 -9.09
N GLY A 716 -22.18 19.20 -10.30
CA GLY A 716 -22.52 18.43 -11.51
C GLY A 716 -22.52 16.91 -11.29
N GLY A 717 -23.49 16.23 -11.91
CA GLY A 717 -23.59 14.76 -11.85
C GLY A 717 -22.26 14.08 -12.25
N TYR A 718 -22.12 12.80 -11.90
CA TYR A 718 -20.89 12.01 -12.07
C TYR A 718 -20.17 12.18 -13.42
N GLY A 719 -20.90 12.42 -14.52
CA GLY A 719 -20.32 12.67 -15.85
C GLY A 719 -19.58 14.01 -15.99
N LEU A 720 -20.12 15.11 -15.45
CA LEU A 720 -19.48 16.43 -15.51
C LEU A 720 -18.29 16.50 -14.56
N ARG A 721 -18.40 15.88 -13.38
CA ARG A 721 -17.28 15.74 -12.45
C ARG A 721 -16.14 14.93 -13.05
N SER A 722 -16.45 13.84 -13.76
CA SER A 722 -15.46 13.03 -14.47
C SER A 722 -14.70 13.82 -15.55
N ILE A 723 -15.37 14.76 -16.22
CA ILE A 723 -14.73 15.65 -17.20
C ILE A 723 -13.86 16.68 -16.49
N SER A 724 -14.37 17.29 -15.41
CA SER A 724 -13.61 18.23 -14.59
C SER A 724 -12.33 17.59 -14.03
N ASP A 725 -12.43 16.38 -13.48
CA ASP A 725 -11.29 15.62 -12.95
C ASP A 725 -10.29 15.29 -14.08
N LYS A 726 -10.77 14.94 -15.28
CA LYS A 726 -9.93 14.68 -16.46
C LYS A 726 -9.20 15.95 -16.93
N LEU A 727 -9.91 17.07 -17.02
CA LEU A 727 -9.33 18.37 -17.39
C LEU A 727 -8.28 18.81 -16.38
N GLN A 728 -8.53 18.65 -15.09
CA GLN A 728 -7.58 18.95 -14.03
C GLN A 728 -6.34 18.04 -14.08
N LEU A 729 -6.51 16.75 -14.39
CA LEU A 729 -5.40 15.80 -14.53
C LEU A 729 -4.47 16.12 -15.71
N ILE A 730 -5.02 16.64 -16.81
CA ILE A 730 -4.27 16.85 -18.07
C ILE A 730 -3.75 18.28 -18.18
N TYR A 731 -4.59 19.27 -17.84
CA TYR A 731 -4.31 20.70 -18.05
C TYR A 731 -4.14 21.48 -16.74
N GLY A 732 -4.27 20.83 -15.57
CA GLY A 732 -4.17 21.51 -14.28
C GLY A 732 -5.23 22.61 -14.13
N ASN A 733 -4.78 23.83 -13.87
CA ASN A 733 -5.64 25.01 -13.72
C ASN A 733 -5.86 25.77 -15.04
N ASP A 734 -5.25 25.31 -16.14
CA ASP A 734 -5.27 26.03 -17.44
C ASP A 734 -6.52 25.68 -18.27
N ALA A 735 -7.30 24.67 -17.85
CA ALA A 735 -8.59 24.34 -18.44
C ALA A 735 -9.74 24.70 -17.49
N ASN A 736 -10.87 25.11 -18.05
CA ASN A 736 -12.05 25.48 -17.28
C ASN A 736 -13.31 24.82 -17.87
N LEU A 737 -14.19 24.36 -16.99
CA LEU A 737 -15.54 23.87 -17.29
C LEU A 737 -16.53 24.85 -16.65
N GLN A 738 -17.31 25.54 -17.46
CA GLN A 738 -18.35 26.47 -17.03
C GLN A 738 -19.73 25.92 -17.41
N ILE A 739 -20.69 26.17 -16.53
CA ILE A 739 -22.09 25.83 -16.73
C ILE A 739 -22.87 27.15 -16.69
N GLU A 740 -23.63 27.43 -17.74
CA GLU A 740 -24.45 28.64 -17.82
C GLU A 740 -25.91 28.28 -18.06
N ASN A 741 -26.80 29.00 -17.40
CA ASN A 741 -28.25 28.97 -17.63
C ASN A 741 -28.65 30.37 -18.14
N ASN A 742 -28.52 30.61 -19.44
CA ASN A 742 -29.03 31.84 -20.07
C ASN A 742 -30.46 31.56 -20.59
N ASP A 743 -30.86 32.11 -21.74
CA ASP A 743 -32.13 31.78 -22.42
C ASP A 743 -32.28 30.26 -22.70
N TYR A 744 -31.18 29.53 -22.64
CA TYR A 744 -31.06 28.08 -22.77
C TYR A 744 -29.90 27.54 -21.92
N LYS A 745 -29.82 26.23 -21.79
CA LYS A 745 -28.84 25.51 -20.98
C LYS A 745 -27.55 25.29 -21.78
N SER A 746 -26.40 25.71 -21.27
CA SER A 746 -25.10 25.52 -21.94
C SER A 746 -23.99 25.01 -21.02
N ILE A 747 -23.12 24.18 -21.59
CA ILE A 747 -21.86 23.73 -20.99
C ILE A 747 -20.73 24.21 -21.89
N ILE A 748 -19.77 24.91 -21.29
CA ILE A 748 -18.63 25.51 -21.99
C ILE A 748 -17.34 24.93 -21.42
N ILE A 749 -16.52 24.32 -22.28
CA ILE A 749 -15.16 23.88 -21.93
C ILE A 749 -14.17 24.77 -22.65
N LYS A 750 -13.18 25.29 -21.92
CA LYS A 750 -12.05 26.03 -22.49
C LYS A 750 -10.76 25.28 -22.21
N VAL A 751 -9.99 24.96 -23.25
CA VAL A 751 -8.67 24.31 -23.15
C VAL A 751 -7.62 25.09 -23.94
N PRO A 752 -6.35 25.08 -23.49
CA PRO A 752 -5.25 25.74 -24.20
C PRO A 752 -4.90 25.08 -25.54
N VAL A 753 -4.51 25.91 -26.52
CA VAL A 753 -4.14 25.47 -27.89
C VAL A 753 -2.79 24.72 -27.92
N GLU A 754 -1.88 24.97 -26.98
CA GLU A 754 -0.43 24.76 -27.17
C GLU A 754 0.27 23.75 -26.22
N THR A 755 -0.45 22.85 -25.54
CA THR A 755 0.16 22.05 -24.45
C THR A 755 0.66 20.66 -24.84
N LEU A 756 0.38 20.14 -26.03
CA LEU A 756 0.62 18.71 -26.30
C LEU A 756 2.02 18.31 -26.78
N ASP A 757 2.83 19.27 -27.26
CA ASP A 757 4.26 19.00 -27.55
C ASP A 757 5.12 18.88 -26.28
N LYS A 758 4.60 19.25 -25.10
CA LYS A 758 5.32 19.13 -23.82
C LYS A 758 5.09 17.81 -23.08
N MET A 759 4.20 16.93 -23.56
CA MET A 759 3.79 15.70 -22.86
C MET A 759 4.18 14.39 -23.54
N SER A 760 4.96 14.41 -24.63
CA SER A 760 5.59 13.21 -25.18
C SER A 760 6.79 12.75 -24.32
N ILE A 761 6.52 12.02 -23.23
CA ILE A 761 7.50 11.25 -22.42
C ILE A 761 7.05 9.79 -22.18
#